data_AF-A0A6N7A6K3-F1
#
_entry.id   AF-A0A6N7A6K3-F1
#
_cell.length_a   1.000
_cell.length_b   1.000
_cell.length_c   1.000
_cell.angle_alpha   90.00
_cell.angle_beta   90.00
_cell.angle_gamma   90.00
#
_symmetry.space_group_name_H-M   'P 1'
#
loop_
_entity.id
_entity.type
_entity.pdbx_description
1 polymer ?
#
loop_
_entity_poly.entity_id
_entity_poly.type
_entity_poly.pdbx_seq_one_letter_code
_entity_poly.pdbx_strand_id
1 'polypeptide(L)'
;MNSIQQLTKLGQSLWYDNIQRRLLDNGELAAMIARGDIRGVTSNPSIFHNALAKTNDYDSALTPMAWSGWEAETIFWQLAIEDIRRACDLFRPLYEQSKGGDGYVSLEVHPALAHNSVATLTQAKDLWARVARPNLMIKIPATKEGLPAVRAAIAAGINVNVTLIFSIERYREVMEAYLCGLEDLLFPSSPFPASSSPSSAAGVPASVASFFVSRMDTKVDALLGRGDPSGPPGQPSPAQAGRPYGQAAIASARLAYAAFRETFAGPRWEKLAKAGARLQRPLWASTSTKNPAYPDTIYVDNLIGPDTVNTVPPQTLDAFRDHGQAALTITENLDDARRLFAELESRGISIARVTQELEDEGVQTFADAFAAMLAAIEARRSAAAASLGPLAGSVQRRISRLEADAVPARLWSGDPSLWTADPQGQEEIRKRLGWLTLPETSRARAKAIQSVADEIHRAGIHKFLLLGMGGSSLAPEVLSLVFGGTINHSQFSILDSTDPAQVARAAKDFPPAETLYIVSSKSGGTAEVNAMLDYFWHLSGGDGARFVAITDPGTSLDALANARGFRKTFLADPSVGGRFSVLADFGLLPAALMGFDIEKLLASAAAMMNECRAEVSPARNPGLALGAVMGEAALAGRDKLTIIADPQAAAFGSWLEQLIAESSGKQGKGIIVVDGEPVGSLADYGADCLFIYFKVTGEHEQAVSLLRQSGQPVAEFLITNPYSLFSEFYRWEIATAIACHVLGVNAFDQPDVQDNKNRTKAKITAYSQNRVLEEPLPAWEKDGIKIITNQPLTGSGLKDSLAVFLASAKKGDYVAINAYLPRNAGTLAALTELRLKVRARTGCATTVGFGPRFLHSTGQLHKGGPDTGLFLQITADPVEDLEIPGQGLTFGVLERAQALGDYEALAARGRRVLRLHLPAPDAVRMLVDAVK
;
A
#
# COMPACT_ATOMS: atom_id res chain seq x y z
N MET A 1 -20.51 32.63 -12.52
CA MET A 1 -21.27 31.46 -12.04
C MET A 1 -21.28 30.46 -13.17
N ASN A 2 -20.65 29.29 -12.97
CA ASN A 2 -20.53 28.29 -14.04
C ASN A 2 -21.89 27.62 -14.33
N SER A 3 -21.99 26.89 -15.45
CA SER A 3 -23.22 26.21 -15.90
C SER A 3 -23.79 25.28 -14.82
N ILE A 4 -22.94 24.53 -14.11
CA ILE A 4 -23.34 23.61 -13.03
C ILE A 4 -24.01 24.34 -11.86
N GLN A 5 -23.47 25.48 -11.42
CA GLN A 5 -24.06 26.29 -10.35
C GLN A 5 -25.42 26.87 -10.78
N GLN A 6 -25.55 27.26 -12.04
CA GLN A 6 -26.83 27.73 -12.60
C GLN A 6 -27.86 26.60 -12.64
N LEU A 7 -27.48 25.42 -13.13
CA LEU A 7 -28.31 24.20 -13.12
C LEU A 7 -28.75 23.84 -11.69
N THR A 8 -27.84 23.93 -10.72
CA THR A 8 -28.15 23.68 -9.30
C THR A 8 -29.20 24.65 -8.77
N LYS A 9 -29.12 25.94 -9.14
CA LYS A 9 -30.13 26.95 -8.77
C LYS A 9 -31.49 26.70 -9.40
N LEU A 10 -31.54 26.07 -10.57
CA LEU A 10 -32.78 25.64 -11.23
C LEU A 10 -33.40 24.40 -10.56
N GLY A 11 -32.78 23.87 -9.50
CA GLY A 11 -33.30 22.78 -8.69
C GLY A 11 -32.96 21.37 -9.20
N GLN A 12 -31.98 21.26 -10.11
CA GLN A 12 -31.43 19.97 -10.54
C GLN A 12 -30.08 19.70 -9.85
N SER A 13 -29.82 18.46 -9.41
CA SER A 13 -28.49 18.07 -8.91
C SER A 13 -27.75 17.23 -9.94
N LEU A 14 -26.46 17.53 -10.18
CA LEU A 14 -25.58 16.63 -10.94
C LEU A 14 -24.95 15.59 -10.02
N TRP A 15 -25.13 14.32 -10.35
CA TRP A 15 -24.44 13.20 -9.73
C TRP A 15 -23.41 12.63 -10.70
N TYR A 16 -22.35 12.05 -10.15
CA TYR A 16 -21.27 11.46 -10.92
C TYR A 16 -21.52 9.96 -11.13
N ASP A 17 -21.66 9.54 -12.39
CA ASP A 17 -21.93 8.15 -12.76
C ASP A 17 -20.62 7.35 -12.96
N ASN A 18 -19.75 7.38 -11.94
CA ASN A 18 -18.53 6.61 -11.90
C ASN A 18 -18.01 6.51 -10.46
N ILE A 19 -17.31 5.43 -10.15
CA ILE A 19 -16.54 5.28 -8.91
C ILE A 19 -15.28 4.48 -9.22
N GLN A 20 -14.13 5.01 -8.81
CA GLN A 20 -12.83 4.37 -8.96
C GLN A 20 -11.98 4.67 -7.74
N ARG A 21 -11.29 3.66 -7.22
CA ARG A 21 -10.45 3.78 -6.02
C ARG A 21 -9.39 4.87 -6.16
N ARG A 22 -8.77 5.02 -7.33
CA ARG A 22 -7.81 6.11 -7.59
C ARG A 22 -8.37 7.51 -7.33
N LEU A 23 -9.64 7.78 -7.63
CA LEU A 23 -10.28 9.09 -7.39
C LEU A 23 -10.49 9.36 -5.89
N LEU A 24 -10.63 8.30 -5.09
CA LEU A 24 -10.71 8.38 -3.63
C LEU A 24 -9.32 8.59 -3.03
N ASP A 25 -8.29 7.94 -3.58
CA ASP A 25 -6.93 7.97 -3.05
C ASP A 25 -6.19 9.26 -3.40
N ASN A 26 -6.37 9.79 -4.62
CA ASN A 26 -5.70 11.01 -5.06
C ASN A 26 -6.43 12.31 -4.65
N GLY A 27 -7.60 12.19 -4.01
CA GLY A 27 -8.40 13.33 -3.55
C GLY A 27 -9.24 14.03 -4.61
N GLU A 28 -9.27 13.58 -5.86
CA GLU A 28 -10.05 14.25 -6.93
C GLU A 28 -11.56 14.18 -6.66
N LEU A 29 -12.08 13.07 -6.08
CA LEU A 29 -13.49 13.02 -5.70
C LEU A 29 -13.83 14.10 -4.66
N ALA A 30 -12.97 14.27 -3.65
CA ALA A 30 -13.14 15.32 -2.65
C ALA A 30 -13.07 16.72 -3.28
N ALA A 31 -12.17 16.92 -4.25
CA ALA A 31 -12.04 18.18 -4.97
C ALA A 31 -13.29 18.51 -5.81
N MET A 32 -13.87 17.54 -6.53
CA MET A 32 -15.13 17.71 -7.28
C MET A 32 -16.28 18.10 -6.35
N ILE A 33 -16.39 17.48 -5.18
CA ILE A 33 -17.39 17.82 -4.16
C ILE A 33 -17.21 19.26 -3.68
N ALA A 34 -15.98 19.64 -3.33
CA ALA A 34 -15.67 20.97 -2.80
C ALA A 34 -15.92 22.09 -3.83
N ARG A 35 -15.66 21.84 -5.12
CA ARG A 35 -15.98 22.78 -6.22
C ARG A 35 -17.48 22.89 -6.48
N GLY A 36 -18.28 21.94 -6.00
CA GLY A 36 -19.69 21.84 -6.28
C GLY A 36 -20.00 21.31 -7.68
N ASP A 37 -19.04 20.63 -8.31
CA ASP A 37 -19.21 20.00 -9.63
C ASP A 37 -20.22 18.85 -9.55
N ILE A 38 -20.23 18.14 -8.42
CA ILE A 38 -21.05 16.95 -8.18
C ILE A 38 -21.69 17.02 -6.80
N ARG A 39 -22.88 16.41 -6.68
CA ARG A 39 -23.70 16.42 -5.46
C ARG A 39 -24.14 15.02 -5.01
N GLY A 40 -23.64 13.98 -5.66
CA GLY A 40 -23.85 12.57 -5.33
C GLY A 40 -23.11 11.68 -6.32
N VAL A 41 -23.13 10.37 -6.08
CA VAL A 41 -22.47 9.36 -6.94
C VAL A 41 -23.41 8.18 -7.18
N THR A 42 -23.39 7.65 -8.41
CA THR A 42 -23.97 6.33 -8.73
C THR A 42 -22.89 5.34 -9.11
N SER A 43 -23.06 4.09 -8.65
CA SER A 43 -22.35 2.92 -9.17
C SER A 43 -23.32 1.99 -9.91
N ASN A 44 -22.75 1.06 -10.68
CA ASN A 44 -23.42 -0.06 -11.32
C ASN A 44 -22.37 -1.15 -11.66
N PRO A 45 -22.78 -2.38 -12.03
CA PRO A 45 -21.84 -3.46 -12.35
C PRO A 45 -20.81 -3.11 -13.44
N SER A 46 -21.19 -2.35 -14.47
CA SER A 46 -20.27 -1.97 -15.55
C SER A 46 -19.18 -1.00 -15.08
N ILE A 47 -19.52 -0.09 -14.16
CA ILE A 47 -18.56 0.84 -13.55
C ILE A 47 -17.52 0.05 -12.74
N PHE A 48 -17.97 -0.86 -11.87
CA PHE A 48 -17.07 -1.70 -11.09
C PHE A 48 -16.25 -2.65 -11.96
N HIS A 49 -16.84 -3.23 -13.02
CA HIS A 49 -16.09 -4.02 -14.00
C HIS A 49 -14.94 -3.20 -14.60
N ASN A 50 -15.19 -1.98 -15.05
CA ASN A 50 -14.12 -1.14 -15.61
C ASN A 50 -13.05 -0.80 -14.57
N ALA A 51 -13.44 -0.51 -13.33
CA ALA A 51 -12.50 -0.19 -12.25
C ALA A 51 -11.65 -1.42 -11.84
N LEU A 52 -12.28 -2.57 -11.65
CA LEU A 52 -11.66 -3.79 -11.12
C LEU A 52 -11.03 -4.69 -12.18
N ALA A 53 -11.42 -4.59 -13.46
CA ALA A 53 -10.83 -5.44 -14.50
C ALA A 53 -9.73 -4.72 -15.29
N LYS A 54 -9.79 -3.39 -15.40
CA LYS A 54 -8.93 -2.63 -16.33
C LYS A 54 -7.86 -1.78 -15.63
N THR A 55 -7.75 -1.86 -14.30
CA THR A 55 -6.79 -1.08 -13.52
C THR A 55 -6.09 -1.92 -12.44
N ASN A 56 -4.95 -1.41 -11.97
CA ASN A 56 -4.18 -1.99 -10.88
C ASN A 56 -4.51 -1.34 -9.51
N ASP A 57 -5.51 -0.46 -9.46
CA ASP A 57 -5.88 0.32 -8.27
C ASP A 57 -6.27 -0.57 -7.07
N TYR A 58 -6.62 -1.82 -7.32
CA TYR A 58 -7.11 -2.78 -6.34
C TYR A 58 -6.12 -3.90 -5.99
N ASP A 59 -4.96 -3.99 -6.66
CA ASP A 59 -4.03 -5.12 -6.48
C ASP A 59 -3.54 -5.29 -5.05
N SER A 60 -3.21 -4.18 -4.38
CA SER A 60 -2.74 -4.17 -2.99
C SER A 60 -3.76 -4.74 -2.00
N ALA A 61 -5.05 -4.56 -2.30
CA ALA A 61 -6.15 -5.04 -1.49
C ALA A 61 -6.59 -6.47 -1.86
N LEU A 62 -6.61 -6.77 -3.17
CA LEU A 62 -7.03 -8.06 -3.71
C LEU A 62 -6.04 -9.17 -3.34
N THR A 63 -4.74 -8.89 -3.41
CA THR A 63 -3.68 -9.90 -3.24
C THR A 63 -3.73 -10.61 -1.88
N PRO A 64 -3.82 -9.91 -0.72
CA PRO A 64 -4.00 -10.57 0.58
C PRO A 64 -5.24 -11.47 0.64
N MET A 65 -6.37 -11.02 0.09
CA MET A 65 -7.62 -11.80 0.09
C MET A 65 -7.51 -13.04 -0.80
N ALA A 66 -6.81 -12.93 -1.93
CA ALA A 66 -6.51 -14.05 -2.81
C ALA A 66 -5.62 -15.10 -2.13
N TRP A 67 -4.55 -14.68 -1.43
CA TRP A 67 -3.70 -15.58 -0.64
C TRP A 67 -4.45 -16.27 0.51
N SER A 68 -5.53 -15.66 0.97
CA SER A 68 -6.42 -16.19 2.00
C SER A 68 -7.50 -17.13 1.45
N GLY A 69 -7.55 -17.30 0.13
CA GLY A 69 -8.52 -18.15 -0.55
C GLY A 69 -9.95 -17.62 -0.51
N TRP A 70 -10.15 -16.31 -0.38
CA TRP A 70 -11.49 -15.71 -0.50
C TRP A 70 -12.01 -15.83 -1.93
N GLU A 71 -13.27 -16.21 -2.09
CA GLU A 71 -13.92 -16.30 -3.40
C GLU A 71 -14.06 -14.92 -4.07
N ALA A 72 -14.12 -14.90 -5.42
CA ALA A 72 -14.18 -13.68 -6.22
C ALA A 72 -15.34 -12.76 -5.83
N GLU A 73 -16.51 -13.31 -5.51
CA GLU A 73 -17.67 -12.52 -5.08
C GLU A 73 -17.47 -11.90 -3.69
N THR A 74 -16.86 -12.62 -2.75
CA THR A 74 -16.52 -12.07 -1.42
C THR A 74 -15.53 -10.92 -1.55
N ILE A 75 -14.52 -11.07 -2.41
CA ILE A 75 -13.56 -10.00 -2.74
C ILE A 75 -14.28 -8.80 -3.33
N PHE A 76 -15.16 -9.01 -4.31
CA PHE A 76 -15.93 -7.92 -4.92
C PHE A 76 -16.70 -7.11 -3.87
N TRP A 77 -17.51 -7.78 -3.03
CA TRP A 77 -18.33 -7.08 -2.04
C TRP A 77 -17.48 -6.34 -1.02
N GLN A 78 -16.34 -6.91 -0.59
CA GLN A 78 -15.42 -6.22 0.30
C GLN A 78 -14.91 -4.91 -0.32
N LEU A 79 -14.39 -4.97 -1.55
CA LEU A 79 -13.82 -3.81 -2.25
C LEU A 79 -14.88 -2.75 -2.55
N ALA A 80 -16.06 -3.17 -3.03
CA ALA A 80 -17.16 -2.26 -3.34
C ALA A 80 -17.67 -1.54 -2.09
N ILE A 81 -17.83 -2.24 -0.97
CA ILE A 81 -18.30 -1.63 0.28
C ILE A 81 -17.27 -0.66 0.86
N GLU A 82 -15.97 -0.98 0.80
CA GLU A 82 -14.90 -0.07 1.19
C GLU A 82 -14.97 1.25 0.41
N ASP A 83 -15.05 1.17 -0.92
CA ASP A 83 -15.09 2.35 -1.79
C ASP A 83 -16.36 3.18 -1.55
N ILE A 84 -17.51 2.52 -1.41
CA ILE A 84 -18.80 3.18 -1.14
C ILE A 84 -18.81 3.85 0.24
N ARG A 85 -18.25 3.22 1.27
CA ARG A 85 -18.13 3.83 2.61
C ARG A 85 -17.27 5.09 2.57
N ARG A 86 -16.12 5.03 1.90
CA ARG A 86 -15.23 6.19 1.73
C ARG A 86 -15.90 7.32 0.95
N ALA A 87 -16.61 7.00 -0.13
CA ALA A 87 -17.39 7.99 -0.87
C ALA A 87 -18.49 8.62 0.01
N CYS A 88 -19.25 7.81 0.76
CA CYS A 88 -20.26 8.30 1.71
C CYS A 88 -19.64 9.25 2.74
N ASP A 89 -18.45 8.94 3.28
CA ASP A 89 -17.74 9.79 4.24
C ASP A 89 -17.32 11.12 3.62
N LEU A 90 -16.86 11.14 2.36
CA LEU A 90 -16.54 12.36 1.63
C LEU A 90 -17.77 13.23 1.34
N PHE A 91 -18.91 12.63 1.04
CA PHE A 91 -20.18 13.36 0.81
C PHE A 91 -20.91 13.74 2.09
N ARG A 92 -20.49 13.25 3.26
CA ARG A 92 -21.19 13.46 4.53
C ARG A 92 -21.42 14.93 4.86
N PRO A 93 -20.45 15.85 4.68
CA PRO A 93 -20.68 17.28 4.94
C PRO A 93 -21.78 17.88 4.04
N LEU A 94 -21.83 17.49 2.77
CA LEU A 94 -22.86 17.95 1.84
C LEU A 94 -24.24 17.38 2.20
N TYR A 95 -24.29 16.11 2.61
CA TYR A 95 -25.52 15.47 3.07
C TYR A 95 -26.12 16.21 4.27
N GLU A 96 -25.30 16.59 5.25
CA GLU A 96 -25.74 17.33 6.42
C GLU A 96 -26.14 18.77 6.07
N GLN A 97 -25.33 19.48 5.27
CA GLN A 97 -25.62 20.84 4.81
C GLN A 97 -26.94 20.93 4.04
N SER A 98 -27.20 19.96 3.16
CA SER A 98 -28.44 19.88 2.38
C SER A 98 -29.61 19.30 3.16
N LYS A 99 -29.42 18.94 4.43
CA LYS A 99 -30.41 18.26 5.29
C LYS A 99 -30.99 17.01 4.59
N GLY A 100 -30.13 16.18 4.00
CA GLY A 100 -30.53 14.99 3.23
C GLY A 100 -31.21 15.31 1.90
N GLY A 101 -30.88 16.45 1.28
CA GLY A 101 -31.32 16.77 -0.08
C GLY A 101 -30.40 16.17 -1.14
N ASP A 102 -29.10 16.13 -0.86
CA ASP A 102 -28.01 15.63 -1.71
C ASP A 102 -26.96 14.90 -0.86
N GLY A 103 -25.80 14.57 -1.44
CA GLY A 103 -24.70 13.89 -0.76
C GLY A 103 -24.88 12.37 -0.68
N TYR A 104 -25.68 11.80 -1.58
CA TYR A 104 -25.95 10.37 -1.62
C TYR A 104 -24.96 9.60 -2.49
N VAL A 105 -24.69 8.35 -2.11
CA VAL A 105 -23.88 7.40 -2.89
C VAL A 105 -24.70 6.14 -3.09
N SER A 106 -24.85 5.68 -4.33
CA SER A 106 -25.65 4.48 -4.65
C SER A 106 -24.81 3.22 -4.82
N LEU A 107 -25.22 2.12 -4.19
CA LEU A 107 -24.69 0.76 -4.38
C LEU A 107 -25.80 -0.20 -4.80
N GLU A 108 -25.60 -0.93 -5.89
CA GLU A 108 -26.60 -1.82 -6.47
C GLU A 108 -26.59 -3.22 -5.85
N VAL A 109 -27.78 -3.81 -5.70
CA VAL A 109 -27.93 -5.24 -5.39
C VAL A 109 -27.43 -6.10 -6.55
N HIS A 110 -27.20 -7.38 -6.29
CA HIS A 110 -26.79 -8.35 -7.29
C HIS A 110 -27.84 -8.43 -8.42
N PRO A 111 -27.47 -8.19 -9.70
CA PRO A 111 -28.44 -8.08 -10.80
C PRO A 111 -29.30 -9.34 -11.01
N ALA A 112 -28.77 -10.54 -10.76
CA ALA A 112 -29.54 -11.78 -10.83
C ALA A 112 -30.74 -11.85 -9.86
N LEU A 113 -30.82 -10.96 -8.86
CA LEU A 113 -31.94 -10.88 -7.94
C LEU A 113 -33.10 -10.02 -8.45
N ALA A 114 -32.96 -9.38 -9.63
CA ALA A 114 -33.94 -8.43 -10.16
C ALA A 114 -35.37 -9.00 -10.23
N HIS A 115 -35.54 -10.30 -10.40
CA HIS A 115 -36.86 -10.94 -10.44
C HIS A 115 -37.25 -11.69 -9.14
N ASN A 116 -36.53 -11.46 -8.04
CA ASN A 116 -36.79 -12.09 -6.74
C ASN A 116 -36.85 -11.04 -5.62
N SER A 117 -38.07 -10.64 -5.24
CA SER A 117 -38.28 -9.57 -4.27
C SER A 117 -37.72 -9.87 -2.88
N VAL A 118 -37.86 -11.13 -2.41
CA VAL A 118 -37.42 -11.54 -1.07
C VAL A 118 -35.89 -11.51 -0.98
N ALA A 119 -35.21 -12.07 -1.97
CA ALA A 119 -33.75 -12.07 -2.03
C ALA A 119 -33.19 -10.64 -2.20
N THR A 120 -33.81 -9.83 -3.06
CA THR A 120 -33.45 -8.41 -3.24
C THR A 120 -33.56 -7.63 -1.93
N LEU A 121 -34.67 -7.76 -1.20
CA LEU A 121 -34.85 -7.07 0.09
C LEU A 121 -33.84 -7.55 1.13
N THR A 122 -33.55 -8.85 1.16
CA THR A 122 -32.57 -9.44 2.09
C THR A 122 -31.19 -8.85 1.86
N GLN A 123 -30.74 -8.79 0.59
CA GLN A 123 -29.45 -8.20 0.26
C GLN A 123 -29.43 -6.68 0.45
N ALA A 124 -30.53 -5.97 0.18
CA ALA A 124 -30.63 -4.54 0.44
C ALA A 124 -30.41 -4.21 1.92
N LYS A 125 -30.99 -5.01 2.83
CA LYS A 125 -30.77 -4.90 4.28
C LYS A 125 -29.33 -5.21 4.68
N ASP A 126 -28.73 -6.26 4.10
CA ASP A 126 -27.32 -6.61 4.34
C ASP A 126 -26.37 -5.47 3.94
N LEU A 127 -26.48 -4.97 2.70
CA LEU A 127 -25.63 -3.90 2.20
C LEU A 127 -25.82 -2.60 2.99
N TRP A 128 -27.05 -2.27 3.36
CA TRP A 128 -27.35 -1.13 4.23
C TRP A 128 -26.63 -1.24 5.58
N ALA A 129 -26.69 -2.41 6.22
CA ALA A 129 -26.05 -2.66 7.50
C ALA A 129 -24.51 -2.67 7.41
N ARG A 130 -23.93 -3.25 6.36
CA ARG A 130 -22.47 -3.35 6.19
C ARG A 130 -21.81 -2.03 5.80
N VAL A 131 -22.47 -1.20 4.99
CA VAL A 131 -21.98 0.13 4.67
C VAL A 131 -22.17 1.06 5.88
N ALA A 132 -23.28 0.96 6.61
CA ALA A 132 -23.53 1.72 7.84
C ALA A 132 -23.29 3.24 7.68
N ARG A 133 -23.86 3.85 6.64
CA ARG A 133 -23.83 5.29 6.40
C ARG A 133 -25.22 5.82 6.05
N PRO A 134 -25.67 6.93 6.65
CA PRO A 134 -27.03 7.43 6.47
C PRO A 134 -27.30 7.98 5.06
N ASN A 135 -26.24 8.32 4.32
CA ASN A 135 -26.28 8.83 2.96
C ASN A 135 -25.98 7.77 1.89
N LEU A 136 -26.03 6.49 2.25
CA LEU A 136 -26.11 5.41 1.25
C LEU A 136 -27.49 5.42 0.59
N MET A 137 -27.55 5.01 -0.68
CA MET A 137 -28.76 4.51 -1.33
C MET A 137 -28.53 3.08 -1.84
N ILE A 138 -29.47 2.18 -1.57
CA ILE A 138 -29.47 0.86 -2.20
C ILE A 138 -30.17 0.98 -3.55
N LYS A 139 -29.49 0.55 -4.61
CA LYS A 139 -30.03 0.61 -5.96
C LYS A 139 -30.75 -0.68 -6.29
N ILE A 140 -32.03 -0.59 -6.65
CA ILE A 140 -32.92 -1.73 -6.89
C ILE A 140 -33.57 -1.58 -8.29
N PRO A 141 -33.46 -2.58 -9.18
CA PRO A 141 -34.15 -2.57 -10.48
C PRO A 141 -35.67 -2.42 -10.36
N ALA A 142 -36.25 -1.62 -11.24
CA ALA A 142 -37.68 -1.38 -11.37
C ALA A 142 -38.40 -2.47 -12.19
N THR A 143 -37.92 -3.70 -12.15
CA THR A 143 -38.69 -4.83 -12.71
C THR A 143 -40.01 -4.95 -11.94
N LYS A 144 -41.02 -5.54 -12.57
CA LYS A 144 -42.33 -5.75 -11.91
C LYS A 144 -42.19 -6.49 -10.58
N GLU A 145 -41.32 -7.50 -10.55
CA GLU A 145 -41.00 -8.30 -9.38
C GLU A 145 -40.07 -7.58 -8.39
N GLY A 146 -39.36 -6.53 -8.82
CA GLY A 146 -38.51 -5.70 -7.96
C GLY A 146 -39.30 -4.68 -7.13
N LEU A 147 -40.46 -4.21 -7.62
CA LEU A 147 -41.27 -3.18 -6.94
C LEU A 147 -41.72 -3.54 -5.53
N PRO A 148 -42.13 -4.79 -5.21
CA PRO A 148 -42.41 -5.18 -3.82
C PRO A 148 -41.20 -5.03 -2.89
N ALA A 149 -39.98 -5.27 -3.39
CA ALA A 149 -38.75 -5.08 -2.63
C ALA A 149 -38.46 -3.59 -2.40
N VAL A 150 -38.74 -2.72 -3.39
CA VAL A 150 -38.66 -1.26 -3.24
C VAL A 150 -39.57 -0.78 -2.11
N ARG A 151 -40.86 -1.15 -2.15
CA ARG A 151 -41.82 -0.80 -1.08
C ARG A 151 -41.33 -1.26 0.28
N ALA A 152 -40.92 -2.52 0.39
CA ALA A 152 -40.48 -3.10 1.66
C ALA A 152 -39.16 -2.50 2.18
N ALA A 153 -38.25 -2.08 1.30
CA ALA A 153 -37.01 -1.40 1.69
C ALA A 153 -37.29 0.02 2.21
N ILE A 154 -38.17 0.78 1.55
CA ILE A 154 -38.65 2.08 2.03
C ILE A 154 -39.35 1.93 3.38
N ALA A 155 -40.23 0.95 3.54
CA ALA A 155 -40.89 0.64 4.81
C ALA A 155 -39.89 0.27 5.93
N ALA A 156 -38.72 -0.26 5.57
CA ALA A 156 -37.62 -0.56 6.50
C ALA A 156 -36.71 0.66 6.79
N GLY A 157 -37.02 1.84 6.25
CA GLY A 157 -36.23 3.07 6.44
C GLY A 157 -34.94 3.11 5.63
N ILE A 158 -34.83 2.33 4.55
CA ILE A 158 -33.65 2.31 3.67
C ILE A 158 -33.84 3.35 2.56
N ASN A 159 -32.82 4.16 2.27
CA ASN A 159 -32.87 5.02 1.08
C ASN A 159 -32.71 4.18 -0.18
N VAL A 160 -33.56 4.38 -1.18
CA VAL A 160 -33.58 3.55 -2.41
C VAL A 160 -33.38 4.38 -3.67
N ASN A 161 -32.40 3.99 -4.48
CA ASN A 161 -32.29 4.44 -5.87
C ASN A 161 -32.97 3.40 -6.77
N VAL A 162 -34.17 3.68 -7.25
CA VAL A 162 -34.88 2.75 -8.13
C VAL A 162 -34.32 2.90 -9.55
N THR A 163 -33.85 1.82 -10.18
CA THR A 163 -33.11 1.87 -11.47
C THR A 163 -33.80 1.10 -12.60
N LEU A 164 -33.31 1.25 -13.84
CA LEU A 164 -33.84 0.59 -15.05
C LEU A 164 -35.30 0.97 -15.36
N ILE A 165 -35.66 2.24 -15.16
CA ILE A 165 -36.99 2.77 -15.53
C ILE A 165 -36.93 3.31 -16.96
N PHE A 166 -37.73 2.74 -17.86
CA PHE A 166 -37.77 3.12 -19.28
C PHE A 166 -39.13 3.64 -19.75
N SER A 167 -40.22 3.30 -19.05
CA SER A 167 -41.58 3.69 -19.41
C SER A 167 -42.23 4.56 -18.33
N ILE A 168 -43.15 5.42 -18.77
CA ILE A 168 -43.96 6.26 -17.87
C ILE A 168 -44.88 5.38 -17.01
N GLU A 169 -45.38 4.27 -17.57
CA GLU A 169 -46.18 3.28 -16.85
C GLU A 169 -45.39 2.67 -15.69
N ARG A 170 -44.20 2.14 -15.95
CA ARG A 170 -43.33 1.60 -14.91
C ARG A 170 -42.98 2.68 -13.88
N TYR A 171 -42.73 3.90 -14.33
CA TYR A 171 -42.43 4.99 -13.40
C TYR A 171 -43.59 5.28 -12.44
N ARG A 172 -44.85 5.23 -12.90
CA ARG A 172 -46.02 5.36 -12.02
C ARG A 172 -46.08 4.26 -10.98
N GLU A 173 -45.79 3.02 -11.36
CA GLU A 173 -45.76 1.90 -10.41
C GLU A 173 -44.61 2.04 -9.39
N VAL A 174 -43.46 2.59 -9.81
CA VAL A 174 -42.35 2.94 -8.92
C VAL A 174 -42.77 4.00 -7.89
N MET A 175 -43.44 5.07 -8.34
CA MET A 175 -43.94 6.11 -7.44
C MET A 175 -45.01 5.56 -6.49
N GLU A 176 -45.88 4.67 -6.97
CA GLU A 176 -46.87 3.99 -6.12
C GLU A 176 -46.21 3.11 -5.05
N ALA A 177 -45.19 2.32 -5.42
CA ALA A 177 -44.43 1.51 -4.48
C ALA A 177 -43.73 2.37 -3.41
N TYR A 178 -43.20 3.54 -3.79
CA TYR A 178 -42.60 4.50 -2.88
C TYR A 178 -43.63 5.09 -1.90
N LEU A 179 -44.76 5.60 -2.40
CA LEU A 179 -45.83 6.17 -1.57
C LEU A 179 -46.37 5.12 -0.59
N CYS A 180 -46.66 3.91 -1.06
CA CYS A 180 -47.07 2.79 -0.22
C CYS A 180 -46.03 2.45 0.86
N GLY A 181 -44.73 2.44 0.52
CA GLY A 181 -43.68 2.15 1.49
C GLY A 181 -43.55 3.22 2.57
N LEU A 182 -43.73 4.49 2.21
CA LEU A 182 -43.79 5.59 3.17
C LEU A 182 -45.04 5.49 4.05
N GLU A 183 -46.18 5.08 3.49
CA GLU A 183 -47.41 4.87 4.26
C GLU A 183 -47.25 3.73 5.27
N ASP A 184 -46.63 2.62 4.87
CA ASP A 184 -46.32 1.50 5.76
C ASP A 184 -45.40 1.93 6.92
N LEU A 185 -44.44 2.83 6.66
CA LEU A 185 -43.51 3.37 7.66
C LEU A 185 -44.16 4.40 8.60
N LEU A 186 -44.91 5.36 8.05
CA LEU A 186 -45.38 6.55 8.77
C LEU A 186 -46.77 6.36 9.39
N PHE A 187 -47.59 5.47 8.83
CA PHE A 187 -48.96 5.20 9.25
C PHE A 187 -49.23 3.69 9.39
N PRO A 188 -48.45 2.95 10.19
CA PRO A 188 -48.60 1.50 10.32
C PRO A 188 -49.99 1.15 10.86
N SER A 189 -50.67 0.22 10.18
CA SER A 189 -52.06 -0.16 10.48
C SER A 189 -52.22 -1.29 11.51
N SER A 190 -51.17 -1.62 12.28
CA SER A 190 -51.15 -2.82 13.14
C SER A 190 -51.35 -2.51 14.64
N PRO A 191 -52.15 -3.30 15.38
CA PRO A 191 -52.32 -3.20 16.84
C PRO A 191 -51.16 -3.83 17.64
N PHE A 192 -50.13 -4.36 16.99
CA PHE A 192 -48.92 -4.84 17.65
C PHE A 192 -47.84 -3.75 17.60
N PRO A 193 -47.25 -3.35 18.74
CA PRO A 193 -46.18 -2.36 18.74
C PRO A 193 -45.02 -2.92 17.91
N ALA A 194 -44.60 -2.18 16.88
CA ALA A 194 -43.27 -2.38 16.33
C ALA A 194 -42.30 -2.33 17.52
N SER A 195 -41.54 -3.42 17.72
CA SER A 195 -40.45 -3.38 18.68
C SER A 195 -39.55 -2.22 18.30
N SER A 196 -39.38 -1.30 19.26
CA SER A 196 -38.73 0.00 19.13
C SER A 196 -39.47 1.04 18.25
N SER A 197 -39.91 2.11 18.93
CA SER A 197 -39.81 3.50 18.46
C SER A 197 -38.61 3.66 17.50
N PRO A 198 -38.69 4.42 16.39
CA PRO A 198 -37.64 4.46 15.38
C PRO A 198 -36.27 4.68 16.02
N SER A 199 -35.50 3.61 16.15
CA SER A 199 -34.14 3.64 16.68
C SER A 199 -33.11 3.86 15.57
N SER A 200 -33.54 4.07 14.32
CA SER A 200 -32.62 4.40 13.24
C SER A 200 -32.30 5.89 13.29
N ALA A 201 -31.03 6.22 13.47
CA ALA A 201 -30.47 7.57 13.38
C ALA A 201 -30.65 8.25 11.99
N ALA A 202 -31.52 7.74 11.10
CA ALA A 202 -31.58 8.08 9.67
C ALA A 202 -32.84 8.86 9.22
N GLY A 203 -33.89 8.99 10.04
CA GLY A 203 -35.10 9.74 9.67
C GLY A 203 -35.93 9.07 8.56
N VAL A 204 -36.82 9.83 7.92
CA VAL A 204 -37.67 9.33 6.81
C VAL A 204 -36.81 9.09 5.56
N PRO A 205 -36.89 7.91 4.90
CA PRO A 205 -35.99 7.55 3.81
C PRO A 205 -36.19 8.43 2.57
N ALA A 206 -35.08 8.73 1.91
CA ALA A 206 -35.06 9.39 0.60
C ALA A 206 -35.08 8.35 -0.53
N SER A 207 -35.58 8.76 -1.69
CA SER A 207 -35.54 7.93 -2.89
C SER A 207 -35.31 8.77 -4.14
N VAL A 208 -34.67 8.17 -5.13
CA VAL A 208 -34.58 8.69 -6.50
C VAL A 208 -35.07 7.62 -7.47
N ALA A 209 -35.62 8.05 -8.60
CA ALA A 209 -36.10 7.16 -9.66
C ALA A 209 -35.27 7.38 -10.93
N SER A 210 -34.28 6.52 -11.16
CA SER A 210 -33.36 6.55 -12.29
C SER A 210 -34.07 6.16 -13.60
N PHE A 211 -34.57 7.17 -14.30
CA PHE A 211 -35.23 7.09 -15.59
C PHE A 211 -34.21 7.23 -16.74
N PHE A 212 -34.09 6.20 -17.56
CA PHE A 212 -33.04 6.09 -18.58
C PHE A 212 -33.39 6.87 -19.84
N VAL A 213 -32.43 7.65 -20.35
CA VAL A 213 -32.64 8.59 -21.45
C VAL A 213 -32.07 8.05 -22.76
N SER A 214 -30.74 8.06 -22.96
CA SER A 214 -30.13 7.85 -24.28
C SER A 214 -30.44 6.51 -24.96
N ARG A 215 -30.79 5.47 -24.18
CA ARG A 215 -31.12 4.15 -24.71
C ARG A 215 -32.43 4.16 -25.50
N MET A 216 -33.38 5.04 -25.13
CA MET A 216 -34.61 5.25 -25.87
C MET A 216 -34.32 5.73 -27.30
N ASP A 217 -33.56 6.82 -27.44
CA ASP A 217 -33.23 7.37 -28.76
C ASP A 217 -32.42 6.36 -29.58
N THR A 218 -31.44 5.68 -28.98
CA THR A 218 -30.66 4.65 -29.69
C THR A 218 -31.57 3.60 -30.34
N LYS A 219 -32.62 3.16 -29.63
CA LYS A 219 -33.52 2.10 -30.12
C LYS A 219 -34.58 2.63 -31.08
N VAL A 220 -35.19 3.78 -30.77
CA VAL A 220 -36.20 4.40 -31.63
C VAL A 220 -35.59 4.89 -32.93
N ASP A 221 -34.42 5.53 -32.90
CA ASP A 221 -33.70 6.00 -34.10
C ASP A 221 -33.33 4.83 -35.02
N ALA A 222 -32.92 3.68 -34.45
CA ALA A 222 -32.65 2.47 -35.21
C ALA A 222 -33.91 1.92 -35.91
N LEU A 223 -35.06 1.94 -35.25
CA LEU A 223 -36.34 1.53 -35.83
C LEU A 223 -36.82 2.53 -36.89
N LEU A 224 -36.65 3.83 -36.65
CA LEU A 224 -36.87 4.88 -37.62
C LEU A 224 -35.95 4.77 -38.84
N GLY A 225 -34.80 4.11 -38.75
CA GLY A 225 -33.87 3.90 -39.87
C GLY A 225 -34.12 2.64 -40.72
N ARG A 226 -34.93 1.68 -40.27
CA ARG A 226 -35.18 0.42 -41.01
C ARG A 226 -35.98 0.69 -42.31
N GLY A 227 -35.43 0.34 -43.47
CA GLY A 227 -36.13 0.37 -44.77
C GLY A 227 -35.40 0.98 -45.97
N ASP A 228 -34.13 1.40 -45.87
CA ASP A 228 -33.35 1.94 -47.00
C ASP A 228 -31.97 1.23 -47.10
N PRO A 229 -31.72 0.39 -48.13
CA PRO A 229 -30.47 -0.36 -48.28
C PRO A 229 -29.29 0.46 -48.85
N SER A 230 -29.42 1.78 -49.06
CA SER A 230 -28.47 2.57 -49.85
C SER A 230 -27.57 3.55 -49.08
N GLY A 231 -27.62 3.62 -47.74
CA GLY A 231 -26.84 4.58 -46.93
C GLY A 231 -26.01 3.96 -45.79
N PRO A 232 -24.90 4.59 -45.37
CA PRO A 232 -24.14 4.16 -44.20
C PRO A 232 -24.98 4.30 -42.91
N PRO A 233 -24.80 3.41 -41.90
CA PRO A 233 -25.56 3.46 -40.66
C PRO A 233 -25.31 4.77 -39.89
N GLY A 234 -26.38 5.51 -39.58
CA GLY A 234 -26.34 6.69 -38.71
C GLY A 234 -26.37 8.06 -39.40
N GLN A 235 -26.45 8.14 -40.73
CA GLN A 235 -26.69 9.41 -41.43
C GLN A 235 -28.07 9.40 -42.12
N PRO A 236 -28.91 10.43 -41.92
CA PRO A 236 -30.17 10.53 -42.62
C PRO A 236 -29.93 10.69 -44.13
N SER A 237 -30.43 9.77 -44.95
CA SER A 237 -30.48 9.95 -46.40
C SER A 237 -31.42 11.13 -46.76
N PRO A 238 -31.35 11.71 -47.96
CA PRO A 238 -32.29 12.76 -48.38
C PRO A 238 -33.78 12.31 -48.30
N ALA A 239 -34.05 11.00 -48.36
CA ALA A 239 -35.37 10.40 -48.16
C ALA A 239 -35.79 10.28 -46.67
N GLN A 240 -34.91 10.63 -45.74
CA GLN A 240 -35.08 10.56 -44.28
C GLN A 240 -35.18 11.95 -43.63
N ALA A 241 -35.09 13.04 -44.40
CA ALA A 241 -35.31 14.41 -43.93
C ALA A 241 -36.74 14.57 -43.36
N GLY A 242 -36.84 14.99 -42.10
CA GLY A 242 -38.12 15.20 -41.40
C GLY A 242 -38.57 14.06 -40.46
N ARG A 243 -37.77 13.00 -40.26
CA ARG A 243 -38.03 12.01 -39.20
C ARG A 243 -37.56 12.55 -37.83
N PRO A 244 -38.25 12.22 -36.72
CA PRO A 244 -37.98 12.80 -35.40
C PRO A 244 -36.80 12.13 -34.67
N TYR A 245 -35.63 12.07 -35.32
CA TYR A 245 -34.41 11.50 -34.74
C TYR A 245 -33.97 12.26 -33.48
N GLY A 246 -33.57 11.53 -32.43
CA GLY A 246 -33.04 12.12 -31.19
C GLY A 246 -34.07 12.88 -30.33
N GLN A 247 -35.37 12.67 -30.56
CA GLN A 247 -36.45 13.37 -29.84
C GLN A 247 -37.18 12.50 -28.82
N ALA A 248 -37.16 11.18 -28.98
CA ALA A 248 -37.99 10.26 -28.20
C ALA A 248 -37.59 10.21 -26.71
N ALA A 249 -36.30 10.24 -26.41
CA ALA A 249 -35.81 10.20 -25.04
C ALA A 249 -36.18 11.46 -24.26
N ILE A 250 -35.98 12.64 -24.86
CA ILE A 250 -36.33 13.93 -24.23
C ILE A 250 -37.86 14.01 -24.04
N ALA A 251 -38.64 13.65 -25.05
CA ALA A 251 -40.10 13.59 -24.94
C ALA A 251 -40.55 12.65 -23.80
N SER A 252 -39.96 11.45 -23.71
CA SER A 252 -40.24 10.48 -22.65
C SER A 252 -39.98 11.07 -21.26
N ALA A 253 -38.80 11.66 -21.06
CA ALA A 253 -38.40 12.24 -19.78
C ALA A 253 -39.27 13.44 -19.38
N ARG A 254 -39.68 14.30 -20.32
CA ARG A 254 -40.62 15.40 -20.08
C ARG A 254 -41.99 14.89 -19.61
N LEU A 255 -42.52 13.85 -20.26
CA LEU A 255 -43.78 13.24 -19.85
C LEU A 255 -43.66 12.49 -18.51
N ALA A 256 -42.52 11.85 -18.23
CA ALA A 256 -42.22 11.26 -16.94
C ALA A 256 -42.19 12.33 -15.83
N TYR A 257 -41.59 13.50 -16.09
CA TYR A 257 -41.61 14.62 -15.16
C TYR A 257 -43.03 15.15 -14.92
N ALA A 258 -43.86 15.26 -15.97
CA ALA A 258 -45.26 15.63 -15.83
C ALA A 258 -46.03 14.63 -14.93
N ALA A 259 -45.83 13.33 -15.13
CA ALA A 259 -46.42 12.29 -14.27
C ALA A 259 -45.92 12.39 -12.81
N PHE A 260 -44.64 12.70 -12.60
CA PHE A 260 -44.08 12.97 -11.27
C PHE A 260 -44.80 14.12 -10.56
N ARG A 261 -44.98 15.26 -11.25
CA ARG A 261 -45.69 16.41 -10.67
C ARG A 261 -47.15 16.10 -10.37
N GLU A 262 -47.80 15.26 -11.16
CA GLU A 262 -49.17 14.79 -10.93
C GLU A 262 -49.27 13.88 -9.69
N THR A 263 -48.38 12.89 -9.58
CA THR A 263 -48.40 11.89 -8.49
C THR A 263 -48.03 12.50 -7.14
N PHE A 264 -47.05 13.41 -7.09
CA PHE A 264 -46.63 14.08 -5.85
C PHE A 264 -47.38 15.40 -5.63
N ALA A 265 -48.70 15.37 -5.82
CA ALA A 265 -49.62 16.47 -5.53
C ALA A 265 -50.89 15.95 -4.83
N GLY A 266 -51.68 16.89 -4.32
CA GLY A 266 -52.97 16.58 -3.71
C GLY A 266 -52.90 15.92 -2.32
N PRO A 267 -54.06 15.50 -1.77
CA PRO A 267 -54.20 15.19 -0.34
C PRO A 267 -53.32 14.03 0.16
N ARG A 268 -53.10 12.99 -0.66
CA ARG A 268 -52.26 11.83 -0.28
C ARG A 268 -50.82 12.26 -0.03
N TRP A 269 -50.24 12.99 -0.98
CA TRP A 269 -48.89 13.53 -0.85
C TRP A 269 -48.78 14.55 0.27
N GLU A 270 -49.71 15.51 0.37
CA GLU A 270 -49.68 16.53 1.42
C GLU A 270 -49.69 15.93 2.83
N LYS A 271 -50.42 14.82 3.04
CA LYS A 271 -50.41 14.08 4.31
C LYS A 271 -49.02 13.50 4.62
N LEU A 272 -48.39 12.85 3.63
CA LEU A 272 -47.04 12.28 3.78
C LEU A 272 -45.98 13.36 3.99
N ALA A 273 -46.03 14.45 3.22
CA ALA A 273 -45.11 15.57 3.34
C ALA A 273 -45.18 16.24 4.72
N LYS A 274 -46.39 16.41 5.28
CA LYS A 274 -46.58 16.90 6.66
C LYS A 274 -45.99 15.95 7.72
N ALA A 275 -45.92 14.66 7.43
CA ALA A 275 -45.27 13.66 8.27
C ALA A 275 -43.74 13.55 8.03
N GLY A 276 -43.16 14.46 7.23
CA GLY A 276 -41.72 14.54 6.98
C GLY A 276 -41.22 13.73 5.77
N ALA A 277 -42.13 13.20 4.94
CA ALA A 277 -41.75 12.54 3.70
C ALA A 277 -41.08 13.50 2.70
N ARG A 278 -40.21 12.93 1.85
CA ARG A 278 -39.48 13.62 0.80
C ARG A 278 -40.00 13.21 -0.57
N LEU A 279 -39.83 14.07 -1.57
CA LEU A 279 -40.16 13.71 -2.94
C LEU A 279 -39.22 12.58 -3.40
N GLN A 280 -39.75 11.58 -4.11
CA GLN A 280 -38.90 10.68 -4.90
C GLN A 280 -38.50 11.43 -6.17
N ARG A 281 -37.32 12.04 -6.16
CA ARG A 281 -36.84 12.87 -7.27
C ARG A 281 -36.65 12.02 -8.53
N PRO A 282 -37.14 12.45 -9.72
CA PRO A 282 -36.72 11.87 -10.98
C PRO A 282 -35.21 12.03 -11.13
N LEU A 283 -34.52 10.97 -11.51
CA LEU A 283 -33.09 10.97 -11.80
C LEU A 283 -32.89 10.59 -13.27
N TRP A 284 -32.37 11.50 -14.08
CA TRP A 284 -32.06 11.22 -15.48
C TRP A 284 -30.77 10.41 -15.58
N ALA A 285 -30.87 9.17 -16.03
CA ALA A 285 -29.75 8.24 -16.17
C ALA A 285 -29.42 7.95 -17.63
N SER A 286 -28.20 7.50 -17.90
CA SER A 286 -27.70 7.29 -19.26
C SER A 286 -27.85 8.56 -20.12
N THR A 287 -27.28 9.67 -19.65
CA THR A 287 -27.40 11.01 -20.27
C THR A 287 -26.19 11.42 -21.12
N SER A 288 -25.38 10.46 -21.57
CA SER A 288 -24.41 10.67 -22.64
C SER A 288 -25.02 10.32 -24.00
N THR A 289 -24.86 11.20 -24.99
CA THR A 289 -25.21 10.86 -26.38
C THR A 289 -24.42 9.65 -26.87
N LYS A 290 -25.11 8.78 -27.64
CA LYS A 290 -24.50 7.66 -28.36
C LYS A 290 -24.32 7.97 -29.85
N ASN A 291 -24.82 9.12 -30.30
CA ASN A 291 -24.73 9.58 -31.66
C ASN A 291 -23.80 10.81 -31.71
N PRO A 292 -22.65 10.75 -32.40
CA PRO A 292 -21.72 11.87 -32.51
C PRO A 292 -22.29 13.07 -33.29
N ALA A 293 -23.42 12.92 -33.99
CA ALA A 293 -24.11 14.01 -34.65
C ALA A 293 -24.94 14.87 -33.69
N TYR A 294 -25.23 14.38 -32.49
CA TYR A 294 -25.96 15.15 -31.47
C TYR A 294 -24.96 15.93 -30.60
N PRO A 295 -25.33 17.11 -30.08
CA PRO A 295 -24.54 17.78 -29.06
C PRO A 295 -24.25 16.82 -27.89
N ASP A 296 -23.03 16.83 -27.39
CA ASP A 296 -22.59 15.99 -26.28
C ASP A 296 -23.25 16.35 -24.94
N THR A 297 -23.82 17.55 -24.83
CA THR A 297 -24.65 18.04 -23.72
C THR A 297 -26.16 17.85 -23.92
N ILE A 298 -26.62 17.31 -25.06
CA ILE A 298 -28.04 17.32 -25.49
C ILE A 298 -29.03 16.92 -24.39
N TYR A 299 -28.76 15.84 -23.66
CA TYR A 299 -29.68 15.35 -22.63
C TYR A 299 -29.59 16.14 -21.33
N VAL A 300 -28.43 16.70 -21.00
CA VAL A 300 -28.33 17.54 -19.81
C VAL A 300 -29.09 18.83 -20.06
N ASP A 301 -28.77 19.53 -21.16
CA ASP A 301 -29.36 20.83 -21.50
C ASP A 301 -30.89 20.77 -21.60
N ASN A 302 -31.45 19.68 -22.12
CA ASN A 302 -32.89 19.57 -22.38
C ASN A 302 -33.70 19.01 -21.22
N LEU A 303 -33.08 18.53 -20.13
CA LEU A 303 -33.78 17.86 -19.03
C LEU A 303 -33.69 18.58 -17.67
N ILE A 304 -33.28 19.85 -17.67
CA ILE A 304 -33.13 20.63 -16.43
C ILE A 304 -34.50 21.05 -15.90
N GLY A 305 -34.72 20.82 -14.61
CA GLY A 305 -35.84 21.40 -13.87
C GLY A 305 -35.85 21.07 -12.38
N PRO A 306 -36.80 21.66 -11.63
CA PRO A 306 -36.79 21.58 -10.19
C PRO A 306 -37.11 20.18 -9.67
N ASP A 307 -36.53 19.85 -8.53
CA ASP A 307 -36.68 18.57 -7.82
C ASP A 307 -36.16 17.35 -8.62
N THR A 308 -35.18 17.54 -9.50
CA THR A 308 -34.61 16.46 -10.33
C THR A 308 -33.13 16.20 -10.06
N VAL A 309 -32.64 15.03 -10.43
CA VAL A 309 -31.23 14.68 -10.45
C VAL A 309 -30.86 14.32 -11.89
N ASN A 310 -29.62 14.56 -12.31
CA ASN A 310 -29.07 13.98 -13.53
C ASN A 310 -27.75 13.30 -13.15
N THR A 311 -27.62 12.00 -13.41
CA THR A 311 -26.35 11.29 -13.19
C THR A 311 -25.60 11.22 -14.51
N VAL A 312 -24.43 11.86 -14.55
CA VAL A 312 -23.66 12.08 -15.77
C VAL A 312 -22.33 11.32 -15.71
N PRO A 313 -21.91 10.66 -16.81
CA PRO A 313 -20.58 10.08 -16.88
C PRO A 313 -19.50 11.18 -16.95
N PRO A 314 -18.22 10.84 -16.71
CA PRO A 314 -17.15 11.84 -16.60
C PRO A 314 -17.05 12.78 -17.80
N GLN A 315 -17.20 12.26 -19.02
CA GLN A 315 -17.08 13.05 -20.24
C GLN A 315 -18.22 14.06 -20.39
N THR A 316 -19.44 13.70 -19.98
CA THR A 316 -20.60 14.59 -20.04
C THR A 316 -20.54 15.67 -18.95
N LEU A 317 -19.98 15.35 -17.77
CA LEU A 317 -19.71 16.36 -16.74
C LEU A 317 -18.73 17.42 -17.25
N ASP A 318 -17.67 16.98 -17.95
CA ASP A 318 -16.66 17.87 -18.53
C ASP A 318 -17.26 18.74 -19.64
N ALA A 319 -18.00 18.15 -20.59
CA ALA A 319 -18.68 18.87 -21.66
C ALA A 319 -19.67 19.92 -21.13
N PHE A 320 -20.53 19.54 -20.17
CA PHE A 320 -21.52 20.47 -19.61
C PHE A 320 -20.85 21.62 -18.84
N ARG A 321 -19.72 21.36 -18.18
CA ARG A 321 -18.94 22.41 -17.50
C ARG A 321 -18.29 23.38 -18.49
N ASP A 322 -17.83 22.88 -19.64
CA ASP A 322 -17.20 23.67 -20.68
C ASP A 322 -18.21 24.55 -21.43
N HIS A 323 -19.28 23.96 -21.97
CA HIS A 323 -20.20 24.65 -22.88
C HIS A 323 -21.69 24.30 -22.70
N GLY A 324 -22.07 23.69 -21.58
CA GLY A 324 -23.47 23.35 -21.26
C GLY A 324 -24.36 24.57 -21.03
N GLN A 325 -25.65 24.43 -21.33
CA GLN A 325 -26.64 25.50 -21.21
C GLN A 325 -27.64 25.22 -20.08
N ALA A 326 -27.60 26.05 -19.05
CA ALA A 326 -28.51 25.93 -17.90
C ALA A 326 -29.79 26.76 -18.09
N ALA A 327 -30.87 26.13 -18.51
CA ALA A 327 -32.21 26.73 -18.63
C ALA A 327 -33.30 25.76 -18.12
N LEU A 328 -34.47 26.26 -17.75
CA LEU A 328 -35.59 25.39 -17.36
C LEU A 328 -36.27 24.81 -18.61
N THR A 329 -35.96 23.56 -18.96
CA THR A 329 -36.37 22.95 -20.24
C THR A 329 -37.26 21.72 -20.09
N ILE A 330 -37.32 21.10 -18.90
CA ILE A 330 -38.07 19.85 -18.69
C ILE A 330 -39.60 20.02 -18.84
N THR A 331 -40.10 21.25 -18.80
CA THR A 331 -41.55 21.55 -18.90
C THR A 331 -41.97 22.05 -20.28
N GLU A 332 -41.04 22.22 -21.21
CA GLU A 332 -41.31 22.72 -22.55
C GLU A 332 -41.95 21.66 -23.44
N ASN A 333 -42.80 22.09 -24.38
CA ASN A 333 -43.31 21.27 -25.50
C ASN A 333 -43.94 19.91 -25.09
N LEU A 334 -44.68 19.87 -23.98
CA LEU A 334 -45.33 18.64 -23.50
C LEU A 334 -46.36 18.08 -24.50
N ASP A 335 -47.09 18.95 -25.20
CA ASP A 335 -48.06 18.51 -26.21
C ASP A 335 -47.37 17.93 -27.45
N ASP A 336 -46.22 18.46 -27.84
CA ASP A 336 -45.39 17.87 -28.90
C ASP A 336 -44.84 16.51 -28.48
N ALA A 337 -44.42 16.36 -27.23
CA ALA A 337 -43.97 15.07 -26.69
C ALA A 337 -45.08 14.00 -26.78
N ARG A 338 -46.33 14.35 -26.49
CA ARG A 338 -47.49 13.43 -26.66
C ARG A 338 -47.76 13.12 -28.12
N ARG A 339 -47.72 14.13 -28.99
CA ARG A 339 -47.90 13.96 -30.45
C ARG A 339 -46.84 13.05 -31.04
N LEU A 340 -45.58 13.20 -30.63
CA LEU A 340 -44.47 12.37 -31.10
C LEU A 340 -44.73 10.88 -30.83
N PHE A 341 -45.15 10.51 -29.63
CA PHE A 341 -45.43 9.09 -29.33
C PHE A 341 -46.64 8.56 -30.10
N ALA A 342 -47.69 9.36 -30.31
CA ALA A 342 -48.80 8.98 -31.18
C ALA A 342 -48.34 8.79 -32.64
N GLU A 343 -47.42 9.63 -33.12
CA GLU A 343 -46.82 9.52 -34.44
C GLU A 343 -45.97 8.25 -34.58
N LEU A 344 -45.12 7.94 -33.59
CA LEU A 344 -44.31 6.72 -33.58
C LEU A 344 -45.18 5.46 -33.62
N GLU A 345 -46.26 5.41 -32.84
CA GLU A 345 -47.24 4.31 -32.85
C GLU A 345 -47.93 4.20 -34.22
N SER A 346 -48.32 5.33 -34.84
CA SER A 346 -48.92 5.35 -36.19
C SER A 346 -47.98 4.81 -37.28
N ARG A 347 -46.67 4.88 -37.04
CA ARG A 347 -45.61 4.34 -37.90
C ARG A 347 -45.25 2.87 -37.56
N GLY A 348 -45.98 2.24 -36.64
CA GLY A 348 -45.77 0.85 -36.23
C GLY A 348 -44.65 0.64 -35.22
N ILE A 349 -44.15 1.71 -34.60
CA ILE A 349 -43.15 1.64 -33.52
C ILE A 349 -43.88 1.63 -32.19
N SER A 350 -44.10 0.42 -31.64
CA SER A 350 -44.74 0.27 -30.34
C SER A 350 -43.82 0.69 -29.21
N ILE A 351 -44.17 1.76 -28.50
CA ILE A 351 -43.39 2.32 -27.40
C ILE A 351 -43.42 1.39 -26.20
N ALA A 352 -44.58 0.78 -25.90
CA ALA A 352 -44.70 -0.23 -24.85
C ALA A 352 -43.71 -1.37 -25.07
N ARG A 353 -43.66 -1.92 -26.30
CA ARG A 353 -42.71 -2.97 -26.67
C ARG A 353 -41.26 -2.50 -26.56
N VAL A 354 -40.94 -1.32 -27.11
CA VAL A 354 -39.58 -0.73 -27.03
C VAL A 354 -39.13 -0.62 -25.58
N THR A 355 -39.97 -0.10 -24.69
CA THR A 355 -39.63 0.09 -23.28
C THR A 355 -39.50 -1.22 -22.51
N GLN A 356 -40.33 -2.23 -22.80
CA GLN A 356 -40.18 -3.54 -22.16
C GLN A 356 -38.88 -4.22 -22.61
N GLU A 357 -38.60 -4.21 -23.91
CA GLU A 357 -37.35 -4.79 -24.41
C GLU A 357 -36.12 -4.04 -23.84
N LEU A 358 -36.19 -2.72 -23.63
CA LEU A 358 -35.11 -1.95 -22.98
C LEU A 358 -34.93 -2.32 -21.50
N GLU A 359 -36.02 -2.62 -20.78
CA GLU A 359 -35.98 -3.13 -19.40
C GLU A 359 -35.27 -4.49 -19.38
N ASP A 360 -35.72 -5.45 -20.20
CA ASP A 360 -35.17 -6.80 -20.29
C ASP A 360 -33.69 -6.80 -20.70
N GLU A 361 -33.35 -6.06 -21.78
CA GLU A 361 -31.96 -5.87 -22.23
C GLU A 361 -31.11 -5.18 -21.16
N GLY A 362 -31.71 -4.26 -20.40
CA GLY A 362 -31.04 -3.53 -19.33
C GLY A 362 -30.65 -4.42 -18.16
N VAL A 363 -31.58 -5.27 -17.70
CA VAL A 363 -31.31 -6.28 -16.66
C VAL A 363 -30.24 -7.25 -17.14
N GLN A 364 -30.37 -7.78 -18.36
CA GLN A 364 -29.40 -8.73 -18.92
C GLN A 364 -28.00 -8.12 -19.03
N THR A 365 -27.88 -6.90 -19.57
CA THR A 365 -26.59 -6.21 -19.70
C THR A 365 -25.89 -6.02 -18.36
N PHE A 366 -26.65 -5.72 -17.29
CA PHE A 366 -26.09 -5.57 -15.95
C PHE A 366 -25.68 -6.91 -15.34
N ALA A 367 -26.45 -7.97 -15.55
CA ALA A 367 -26.08 -9.33 -15.15
C ALA A 367 -24.81 -9.80 -15.87
N ASP A 368 -24.70 -9.58 -17.18
CA ASP A 368 -23.53 -9.93 -17.98
C ASP A 368 -22.29 -9.15 -17.52
N ALA A 369 -22.42 -7.84 -17.27
CA ALA A 369 -21.34 -7.02 -16.76
C ALA A 369 -20.87 -7.47 -15.37
N PHE A 370 -21.79 -7.89 -14.51
CA PHE A 370 -21.47 -8.43 -13.19
C PHE A 370 -20.75 -9.78 -13.27
N ALA A 371 -21.22 -10.69 -14.13
CA ALA A 371 -20.57 -11.97 -14.37
C ALA A 371 -19.15 -11.81 -14.94
N ALA A 372 -18.98 -10.90 -15.92
CA ALA A 372 -17.66 -10.57 -16.48
C ALA A 372 -16.72 -9.99 -15.43
N MET A 373 -17.23 -9.13 -14.53
CA MET A 373 -16.46 -8.60 -13.39
C MET A 373 -16.02 -9.70 -12.43
N LEU A 374 -16.91 -10.61 -12.04
CA LEU A 374 -16.54 -11.73 -11.17
C LEU A 374 -15.49 -12.64 -11.84
N ALA A 375 -15.63 -12.91 -13.14
CA ALA A 375 -14.63 -13.66 -13.90
C ALA A 375 -13.26 -12.96 -13.94
N ALA A 376 -13.23 -11.63 -14.08
CA ALA A 376 -11.99 -10.87 -14.04
C ALA A 376 -11.33 -10.91 -12.65
N ILE A 377 -12.11 -10.78 -11.57
CA ILE A 377 -11.61 -10.91 -10.20
C ILE A 377 -11.11 -12.33 -9.96
N GLU A 378 -11.83 -13.35 -10.43
CA GLU A 378 -11.43 -14.75 -10.32
C GLU A 378 -10.08 -15.02 -11.02
N ALA A 379 -9.89 -14.50 -12.23
CA ALA A 379 -8.61 -14.62 -12.93
C ALA A 379 -7.46 -13.98 -12.15
N ARG A 380 -7.66 -12.76 -11.61
CA ARG A 380 -6.66 -12.06 -10.78
C ARG A 380 -6.38 -12.80 -9.48
N ARG A 381 -7.43 -13.27 -8.80
CA ARG A 381 -7.34 -14.05 -7.55
C ARG A 381 -6.54 -15.33 -7.78
N SER A 382 -6.90 -16.10 -8.81
CA SER A 382 -6.21 -17.33 -9.18
C SER A 382 -4.73 -17.07 -9.51
N ALA A 383 -4.41 -16.00 -10.25
CA ALA A 383 -3.03 -15.61 -10.55
C ALA A 383 -2.25 -15.22 -9.28
N ALA A 384 -2.83 -14.43 -8.38
CA ALA A 384 -2.19 -14.02 -7.12
C ALA A 384 -1.98 -15.20 -6.17
N ALA A 385 -2.93 -16.15 -6.07
CA ALA A 385 -2.75 -17.37 -5.30
C ALA A 385 -1.67 -18.27 -5.91
N ALA A 386 -1.67 -18.44 -7.24
CA ALA A 386 -0.68 -19.23 -7.96
C ALA A 386 0.74 -18.63 -7.85
N SER A 387 0.87 -17.32 -7.63
CA SER A 387 2.17 -16.66 -7.44
C SER A 387 2.91 -17.18 -6.21
N LEU A 388 2.20 -17.73 -5.20
CA LEU A 388 2.82 -18.36 -4.04
C LEU A 388 3.26 -19.81 -4.29
N GLY A 389 3.02 -20.35 -5.48
CA GLY A 389 3.40 -21.71 -5.87
C GLY A 389 3.00 -22.75 -4.82
N PRO A 390 3.93 -23.57 -4.30
CA PRO A 390 3.62 -24.62 -3.33
C PRO A 390 3.19 -24.10 -1.95
N LEU A 391 3.35 -22.81 -1.66
CA LEU A 391 2.99 -22.22 -0.36
C LEU A 391 1.51 -21.81 -0.28
N ALA A 392 0.80 -21.71 -1.40
CA ALA A 392 -0.57 -21.15 -1.43
C ALA A 392 -1.50 -21.79 -0.38
N GLY A 393 -1.52 -23.12 -0.31
CA GLY A 393 -2.37 -23.85 0.63
C GLY A 393 -1.96 -23.71 2.11
N SER A 394 -0.67 -23.63 2.42
CA SER A 394 -0.22 -23.44 3.82
C SER A 394 -0.45 -22.01 4.29
N VAL A 395 -0.22 -21.03 3.42
CA VAL A 395 -0.50 -19.61 3.68
C VAL A 395 -1.99 -19.38 3.93
N GLN A 396 -2.87 -19.92 3.10
CA GLN A 396 -4.32 -19.85 3.31
C GLN A 396 -4.73 -20.35 4.70
N ARG A 397 -4.24 -21.53 5.10
CA ARG A 397 -4.50 -22.10 6.43
C ARG A 397 -3.91 -21.25 7.55
N ARG A 398 -2.72 -20.68 7.34
CA ARG A 398 -2.09 -19.78 8.32
C ARG A 398 -2.94 -18.54 8.54
N ILE A 399 -3.38 -17.87 7.48
CA ILE A 399 -4.20 -16.66 7.59
C ILE A 399 -5.51 -16.96 8.31
N SER A 400 -6.14 -18.10 8.00
CA SER A 400 -7.34 -18.57 8.71
C SER A 400 -7.10 -18.80 10.21
N ARG A 401 -5.92 -19.31 10.59
CA ARG A 401 -5.53 -19.46 12.00
C ARG A 401 -5.27 -18.11 12.67
N LEU A 402 -4.64 -17.15 11.99
CA LEU A 402 -4.44 -15.80 12.54
C LEU A 402 -5.79 -15.12 12.89
N GLU A 403 -6.83 -15.38 12.09
CA GLU A 403 -8.21 -14.91 12.36
C GLU A 403 -8.78 -15.64 13.59
N ALA A 404 -8.73 -16.97 13.60
CA ALA A 404 -9.26 -17.78 14.71
C ALA A 404 -8.60 -17.46 16.07
N ASP A 405 -7.30 -17.14 16.06
CA ASP A 405 -6.52 -16.81 17.25
C ASP A 405 -6.59 -15.31 17.63
N ALA A 406 -7.44 -14.54 16.94
CA ALA A 406 -7.63 -13.09 17.12
C ALA A 406 -6.32 -12.29 17.11
N VAL A 407 -5.35 -12.69 16.27
CA VAL A 407 -4.01 -12.09 16.24
C VAL A 407 -4.03 -10.59 15.97
N PRO A 408 -4.86 -10.01 15.08
CA PRO A 408 -4.95 -8.55 14.94
C PRO A 408 -5.25 -7.87 16.28
N ALA A 409 -6.31 -8.28 16.97
CA ALA A 409 -6.72 -7.67 18.24
C ALA A 409 -5.63 -7.82 19.32
N ARG A 410 -4.97 -8.98 19.38
CA ARG A 410 -3.88 -9.26 20.32
C ARG A 410 -2.62 -8.47 20.04
N LEU A 411 -2.26 -8.29 18.76
CA LEU A 411 -1.13 -7.45 18.35
C LEU A 411 -1.36 -6.00 18.80
N TRP A 412 -2.54 -5.47 18.51
CA TRP A 412 -2.90 -4.08 18.84
C TRP A 412 -3.13 -3.83 20.34
N SER A 413 -3.49 -4.86 21.12
CA SER A 413 -3.51 -4.77 22.59
C SER A 413 -2.13 -4.98 23.24
N GLY A 414 -1.10 -5.26 22.43
CA GLY A 414 0.27 -5.46 22.88
C GLY A 414 0.49 -6.77 23.64
N ASP A 415 -0.25 -7.82 23.30
CA ASP A 415 -0.11 -9.15 23.92
C ASP A 415 1.24 -9.80 23.54
N PRO A 416 2.20 -9.90 24.48
CA PRO A 416 3.52 -10.42 24.16
C PRO A 416 3.54 -11.96 24.04
N SER A 417 2.48 -12.65 24.46
CA SER A 417 2.38 -14.11 24.36
C SER A 417 2.27 -14.59 22.90
N LEU A 418 2.07 -13.67 21.95
CA LEU A 418 2.22 -13.96 20.52
C LEU A 418 3.64 -14.46 20.18
N TRP A 419 4.68 -13.99 20.84
CA TRP A 419 6.06 -14.33 20.46
C TRP A 419 6.80 -15.23 21.43
N THR A 420 6.48 -15.15 22.72
CA THR A 420 7.19 -15.92 23.75
C THR A 420 6.33 -16.20 24.98
N ALA A 421 6.55 -17.38 25.57
CA ALA A 421 6.01 -17.74 26.88
C ALA A 421 6.93 -17.29 28.03
N ASP A 422 8.17 -16.88 27.75
CA ASP A 422 9.13 -16.43 28.75
C ASP A 422 8.73 -15.07 29.36
N PRO A 423 8.52 -14.96 30.69
CA PRO A 423 8.09 -13.72 31.33
C PRO A 423 9.05 -12.53 31.11
N GLN A 424 10.37 -12.78 31.07
CA GLN A 424 11.35 -11.71 30.86
C GLN A 424 11.27 -11.18 29.42
N GLY A 425 11.22 -12.08 28.44
CA GLY A 425 10.97 -11.73 27.05
C GLY A 425 9.64 -10.98 26.88
N GLN A 426 8.57 -11.40 27.55
CA GLN A 426 7.29 -10.70 27.49
C GLN A 426 7.37 -9.26 28.00
N GLU A 427 8.09 -9.04 29.08
CA GLU A 427 8.31 -7.71 29.65
C GLU A 427 9.16 -6.81 28.74
N GLU A 428 10.15 -7.39 28.05
CA GLU A 428 10.90 -6.67 27.03
C GLU A 428 9.99 -6.26 25.86
N ILE A 429 9.14 -7.17 25.37
CA ILE A 429 8.22 -6.90 24.26
C ILE A 429 7.28 -5.74 24.58
N ARG A 430 6.67 -5.71 25.77
CA ARG A 430 5.78 -4.61 26.18
C ARG A 430 6.44 -3.23 26.11
N LYS A 431 7.76 -3.17 26.29
CA LYS A 431 8.57 -1.94 26.20
C LYS A 431 9.01 -1.61 24.77
N ARG A 432 8.65 -2.41 23.76
CA ARG A 432 9.18 -2.30 22.38
C ARG A 432 8.09 -2.13 21.33
N LEU A 433 6.82 -2.03 21.72
CA LEU A 433 5.67 -1.96 20.80
C LEU A 433 5.21 -0.54 20.45
N GLY A 434 5.94 0.51 20.84
CA GLY A 434 5.58 1.90 20.51
C GLY A 434 5.45 2.17 19.00
N TRP A 435 6.15 1.38 18.18
CA TRP A 435 6.16 1.51 16.72
C TRP A 435 4.79 1.33 16.06
N LEU A 436 3.90 0.52 16.66
CA LEU A 436 2.55 0.25 16.13
C LEU A 436 1.72 1.52 15.92
N THR A 437 2.02 2.59 16.65
CA THR A 437 1.25 3.85 16.59
C THR A 437 2.07 5.02 16.07
N LEU A 438 3.32 4.81 15.63
CA LEU A 438 4.20 5.89 15.17
C LEU A 438 3.62 6.78 14.08
N PRO A 439 2.89 6.26 13.06
CA PRO A 439 2.25 7.14 12.07
C PRO A 439 1.34 8.21 12.69
N GLU A 440 0.72 7.92 13.85
CA GLU A 440 -0.13 8.85 14.58
C GLU A 440 0.65 9.65 15.61
N THR A 441 1.45 8.99 16.46
CA THR A 441 2.13 9.64 17.59
C THR A 441 3.24 10.58 17.12
N SER A 442 3.98 10.22 16.07
CA SER A 442 5.01 11.10 15.49
C SER A 442 4.41 12.30 14.77
N ARG A 443 3.14 12.25 14.36
CA ARG A 443 2.47 13.38 13.69
C ARG A 443 2.44 14.63 14.56
N ALA A 444 2.32 14.47 15.88
CA ALA A 444 2.39 15.58 16.82
C ALA A 444 3.75 16.33 16.77
N ARG A 445 4.82 15.65 16.36
CA ARG A 445 6.18 16.22 16.24
C ARG A 445 6.53 16.67 14.82
N ALA A 446 5.73 16.33 13.81
CA ALA A 446 6.02 16.59 12.39
C ALA A 446 6.39 18.05 12.12
N LYS A 447 5.57 18.99 12.59
CA LYS A 447 5.83 20.44 12.43
C LYS A 447 7.11 20.90 13.12
N ALA A 448 7.41 20.37 14.30
CA ALA A 448 8.60 20.76 15.05
C ALA A 448 9.88 20.26 14.34
N ILE A 449 9.87 19.02 13.86
CA ILE A 449 10.98 18.44 13.09
C ILE A 449 11.18 19.21 11.78
N GLN A 450 10.10 19.49 11.04
CA GLN A 450 10.14 20.27 9.81
C GLN A 450 10.73 21.66 10.05
N SER A 451 10.29 22.36 11.10
CA SER A 451 10.79 23.69 11.43
C SER A 451 12.28 23.72 11.73
N VAL A 452 12.83 22.67 12.36
CA VAL A 452 14.28 22.58 12.62
C VAL A 452 15.05 22.35 11.32
N ALA A 453 14.57 21.47 10.45
CA ALA A 453 15.18 21.27 9.14
C ALA A 453 15.16 22.55 8.30
N ASP A 454 14.05 23.29 8.31
CA ASP A 454 13.90 24.56 7.60
C ASP A 454 14.83 25.66 8.17
N GLU A 455 15.08 25.66 9.49
CA GLU A 455 16.07 26.55 10.11
C GLU A 455 17.49 26.22 9.66
N ILE A 456 17.85 24.94 9.63
CA ILE A 456 19.17 24.47 9.19
C ILE A 456 19.42 24.83 7.72
N HIS A 457 18.43 24.63 6.85
CA HIS A 457 18.51 25.05 5.45
C HIS A 457 18.60 26.57 5.31
N ARG A 458 17.83 27.36 6.08
CA ARG A 458 17.94 28.84 6.08
C ARG A 458 19.30 29.34 6.58
N ALA A 459 19.98 28.56 7.41
CA ALA A 459 21.37 28.82 7.82
C ALA A 459 22.40 28.49 6.73
N GLY A 460 21.97 28.06 5.53
CA GLY A 460 22.82 27.76 4.39
C GLY A 460 23.51 26.39 4.48
N ILE A 461 23.06 25.50 5.37
CA ILE A 461 23.63 24.17 5.52
C ILE A 461 22.84 23.18 4.66
N HIS A 462 23.52 22.60 3.68
CA HIS A 462 22.95 21.63 2.73
C HIS A 462 23.74 20.33 2.64
N LYS A 463 24.84 20.19 3.38
CA LYS A 463 25.61 18.94 3.50
C LYS A 463 25.35 18.30 4.85
N PHE A 464 24.97 17.03 4.83
CA PHE A 464 24.62 16.25 6.01
C PHE A 464 25.38 14.94 6.00
N LEU A 465 26.11 14.67 7.08
CA LEU A 465 26.73 13.38 7.31
C LEU A 465 26.15 12.76 8.57
N LEU A 466 25.43 11.66 8.42
CA LEU A 466 24.91 10.90 9.54
C LEU A 466 25.95 9.89 10.02
N LEU A 467 26.30 9.98 11.31
CA LEU A 467 27.19 9.05 12.02
C LEU A 467 26.30 8.10 12.82
N GLY A 468 26.13 6.87 12.34
CA GLY A 468 25.15 5.95 12.91
C GLY A 468 25.40 4.49 12.56
N MET A 469 24.67 3.58 13.21
CA MET A 469 24.74 2.14 12.97
C MET A 469 23.37 1.48 13.02
N GLY A 470 23.16 0.46 12.18
CA GLY A 470 21.94 -0.35 12.16
C GLY A 470 20.69 0.51 11.98
N GLY A 471 19.74 0.41 12.92
CA GLY A 471 18.43 1.06 12.79
C GLY A 471 18.51 2.58 12.82
N SER A 472 19.61 3.12 13.33
CA SER A 472 19.91 4.54 13.38
C SER A 472 20.53 5.10 12.09
N SER A 473 20.84 4.25 11.10
CA SER A 473 21.47 4.65 9.82
C SER A 473 20.83 4.07 8.55
N LEU A 474 20.32 2.82 8.59
CA LEU A 474 19.85 2.13 7.38
C LEU A 474 18.64 2.78 6.72
N ALA A 475 17.60 3.10 7.50
CA ALA A 475 16.42 3.75 6.93
C ALA A 475 16.75 5.13 6.31
N PRO A 476 17.50 6.02 7.00
CA PRO A 476 18.05 7.22 6.36
C PRO A 476 18.86 6.95 5.09
N GLU A 477 19.67 5.89 5.05
CA GLU A 477 20.42 5.54 3.85
C GLU A 477 19.52 5.14 2.69
N VAL A 478 18.49 4.33 2.94
CA VAL A 478 17.47 4.01 1.92
C VAL A 478 16.89 5.29 1.36
N LEU A 479 16.47 6.23 2.22
CA LEU A 479 15.93 7.51 1.76
C LEU A 479 16.95 8.30 0.93
N SER A 480 18.20 8.33 1.38
CA SER A 480 19.27 9.03 0.67
C SER A 480 19.58 8.42 -0.70
N LEU A 481 19.56 7.10 -0.83
CA LEU A 481 19.91 6.41 -2.08
C LEU A 481 18.75 6.40 -3.08
N VAL A 482 17.52 6.25 -2.59
CA VAL A 482 16.32 6.26 -3.44
C VAL A 482 16.00 7.68 -3.92
N PHE A 483 16.27 8.71 -3.10
CA PHE A 483 15.80 10.07 -3.36
C PHE A 483 16.91 11.13 -3.46
N GLY A 484 18.16 10.76 -3.24
CA GLY A 484 19.31 11.66 -3.29
C GLY A 484 19.38 12.42 -4.61
N GLY A 485 19.28 13.75 -4.54
CA GLY A 485 19.36 14.64 -5.71
C GLY A 485 18.03 14.95 -6.42
N THR A 486 16.89 14.41 -5.96
CA THR A 486 15.58 14.66 -6.61
C THR A 486 14.64 15.62 -5.87
N ILE A 487 14.74 15.73 -4.54
CA ILE A 487 13.75 16.46 -3.71
C ILE A 487 14.25 17.84 -3.30
N ASN A 488 15.52 17.96 -2.92
CA ASN A 488 16.17 19.23 -2.60
C ASN A 488 17.66 19.08 -2.88
N HIS A 489 18.37 20.14 -3.29
CA HIS A 489 19.81 20.08 -3.65
C HIS A 489 20.76 19.76 -2.47
N SER A 490 20.24 19.20 -1.37
CA SER A 490 20.99 18.75 -0.22
C SER A 490 21.79 17.48 -0.53
N GLN A 491 23.04 17.44 -0.08
CA GLN A 491 23.87 16.26 -0.11
C GLN A 491 23.78 15.56 1.25
N PHE A 492 23.25 14.34 1.27
CA PHE A 492 23.14 13.53 2.46
C PHE A 492 23.95 12.25 2.28
N SER A 493 24.72 11.86 3.29
CA SER A 493 25.41 10.56 3.31
C SER A 493 25.43 9.96 4.71
N ILE A 494 25.63 8.66 4.74
CA ILE A 494 25.74 7.87 5.95
C ILE A 494 27.19 7.42 6.07
N LEU A 495 27.74 7.53 7.28
CA LEU A 495 28.95 6.82 7.69
C LEU A 495 28.57 5.83 8.78
N ASP A 496 28.57 4.56 8.39
CA ASP A 496 28.24 3.40 9.22
C ASP A 496 29.33 2.32 9.13
N SER A 497 30.58 2.76 8.99
CA SER A 497 31.75 1.89 8.93
C SER A 497 32.91 2.49 9.72
N THR A 498 33.76 1.60 10.24
CA THR A 498 35.02 1.92 10.91
C THR A 498 36.23 1.72 10.00
N ASP A 499 36.03 1.36 8.73
CA ASP A 499 37.12 1.25 7.75
C ASP A 499 37.80 2.63 7.57
N PRO A 500 39.14 2.73 7.75
CA PRO A 500 39.86 4.00 7.68
C PRO A 500 39.67 4.75 6.37
N ALA A 501 39.60 4.05 5.23
CA ALA A 501 39.46 4.70 3.93
C ALA A 501 38.05 5.30 3.74
N GLN A 502 37.02 4.66 4.27
CA GLN A 502 35.66 5.22 4.30
C GLN A 502 35.57 6.45 5.22
N VAL A 503 36.20 6.40 6.40
CA VAL A 503 36.25 7.56 7.31
C VAL A 503 37.00 8.72 6.67
N ALA A 504 38.17 8.47 6.06
CA ALA A 504 38.94 9.47 5.33
C ALA A 504 38.13 10.07 4.17
N ARG A 505 37.41 9.23 3.43
CA ARG A 505 36.57 9.67 2.32
C ARG A 505 35.41 10.55 2.80
N ALA A 506 34.73 10.15 3.86
CA ALA A 506 33.67 10.94 4.46
C ALA A 506 34.19 12.28 4.97
N ALA A 507 35.36 12.33 5.61
CA ALA A 507 35.99 13.57 6.05
C ALA A 507 36.31 14.53 4.89
N LYS A 508 36.73 13.98 3.75
CA LYS A 508 37.02 14.74 2.54
C LYS A 508 35.75 15.28 1.86
N ASP A 509 34.72 14.44 1.72
CA ASP A 509 33.49 14.80 1.01
C ASP A 509 32.56 15.69 1.85
N PHE A 510 32.67 15.59 3.19
CA PHE A 510 31.87 16.32 4.18
C PHE A 510 32.76 17.11 5.15
N PRO A 511 33.44 18.18 4.67
CA PRO A 511 34.29 19.01 5.51
C PRO A 511 33.45 19.80 6.54
N PRO A 512 33.98 20.07 7.75
CA PRO A 512 33.23 20.71 8.83
C PRO A 512 32.67 22.09 8.50
N ALA A 513 33.35 22.84 7.63
CA ALA A 513 32.94 24.20 7.26
C ALA A 513 31.56 24.26 6.60
N GLU A 514 31.13 23.18 5.94
CA GLU A 514 29.92 23.12 5.12
C GLU A 514 28.89 22.10 5.63
N THR A 515 29.29 21.25 6.59
CA THR A 515 28.53 20.05 6.97
C THR A 515 27.88 20.20 8.33
N LEU A 516 26.65 19.67 8.46
CA LEU A 516 26.07 19.28 9.75
C LEU A 516 26.22 17.78 9.96
N TYR A 517 26.86 17.39 11.06
CA TYR A 517 27.01 16.02 11.51
C TYR A 517 25.82 15.59 12.38
N ILE A 518 25.19 14.48 12.02
CA ILE A 518 24.03 13.93 12.74
C ILE A 518 24.51 12.71 13.52
N VAL A 519 24.68 12.84 14.83
CA VAL A 519 25.13 11.74 15.70
C VAL A 519 23.90 10.93 16.11
N SER A 520 23.78 9.72 15.57
CA SER A 520 22.56 8.91 15.67
C SER A 520 22.85 7.63 16.44
N SER A 521 22.47 7.59 17.71
CA SER A 521 22.65 6.40 18.57
C SER A 521 21.60 6.34 19.66
N LYS A 522 20.78 5.28 19.63
CA LYS A 522 19.75 5.03 20.66
C LYS A 522 20.35 4.92 22.06
N SER A 523 21.42 4.15 22.25
CA SER A 523 22.04 3.94 23.57
C SER A 523 23.06 5.01 23.96
N GLY A 524 23.60 5.76 22.98
CA GLY A 524 24.73 6.67 23.17
C GLY A 524 26.08 5.98 23.44
N GLY A 525 26.12 4.64 23.42
CA GLY A 525 27.30 3.84 23.78
C GLY A 525 27.86 2.98 22.64
N THR A 526 27.35 3.15 21.42
CA THR A 526 27.81 2.38 20.24
C THR A 526 29.25 2.77 19.90
N ALA A 527 30.18 1.81 19.97
CA ALA A 527 31.62 2.07 19.87
C ALA A 527 32.00 2.76 18.55
N GLU A 528 31.40 2.34 17.45
CA GLU A 528 31.65 2.87 16.11
C GLU A 528 31.18 4.33 16.00
N VAL A 529 29.98 4.62 16.53
CA VAL A 529 29.44 5.99 16.55
C VAL A 529 30.30 6.91 17.40
N ASN A 530 30.78 6.43 18.55
CA ASN A 530 31.65 7.20 19.42
C ASN A 530 33.03 7.47 18.77
N ALA A 531 33.63 6.49 18.10
CA ALA A 531 34.87 6.68 17.35
C ALA A 531 34.72 7.72 16.23
N MET A 532 33.64 7.63 15.45
CA MET A 532 33.32 8.63 14.42
C MET A 532 33.07 10.01 15.03
N LEU A 533 32.29 10.10 16.10
CA LEU A 533 32.02 11.35 16.80
C LEU A 533 33.33 12.00 17.27
N ASP A 534 34.23 11.28 17.93
CA ASP A 534 35.48 11.86 18.42
C ASP A 534 36.38 12.34 17.28
N TYR A 535 36.41 11.60 16.15
CA TYR A 535 37.15 12.01 14.96
C TYR A 535 36.58 13.29 14.31
N PHE A 536 35.28 13.34 14.03
CA PHE A 536 34.66 14.52 13.41
C PHE A 536 34.57 15.71 14.37
N TRP A 537 34.44 15.47 15.68
CA TRP A 537 34.53 16.50 16.72
C TRP A 537 35.90 17.18 16.68
N HIS A 538 36.98 16.40 16.65
CA HIS A 538 38.34 16.93 16.50
C HIS A 538 38.51 17.69 15.18
N LEU A 539 38.06 17.11 14.06
CA LEU A 539 38.16 17.72 12.74
C LEU A 539 37.43 19.07 12.66
N SER A 540 36.30 19.22 13.37
CA SER A 540 35.53 20.46 13.45
C SER A 540 36.15 21.55 14.34
N GLY A 541 37.25 21.24 15.06
CA GLY A 541 37.80 22.13 16.09
C GLY A 541 36.93 22.23 17.34
N GLY A 542 36.03 21.27 17.57
CA GLY A 542 35.10 21.27 18.69
C GLY A 542 33.90 22.22 18.55
N ASP A 543 33.46 22.51 17.32
CA ASP A 543 32.30 23.37 17.07
C ASP A 543 30.97 22.61 17.21
N GLY A 544 30.33 22.73 18.37
CA GLY A 544 29.01 22.16 18.65
C GLY A 544 27.90 22.58 17.70
N ALA A 545 28.00 23.75 17.06
CA ALA A 545 26.99 24.22 16.11
C ALA A 545 26.92 23.38 14.83
N ARG A 546 27.93 22.53 14.59
CA ARG A 546 28.02 21.55 13.50
C ARG A 546 27.42 20.20 13.83
N PHE A 547 26.90 20.01 15.03
CA PHE A 547 26.37 18.71 15.46
C PHE A 547 24.91 18.80 15.89
N VAL A 548 24.17 17.75 15.55
CA VAL A 548 22.89 17.41 16.18
C VAL A 548 22.96 15.97 16.69
N ALA A 549 22.21 15.66 17.73
CA ALA A 549 22.11 14.32 18.28
C ALA A 549 20.69 13.76 18.17
N ILE A 550 20.56 12.48 17.84
CA ILE A 550 19.32 11.70 17.95
C ILE A 550 19.60 10.53 18.89
N THR A 551 18.93 10.48 20.04
CA THR A 551 19.19 9.49 21.09
C THR A 551 17.99 9.31 22.02
N ASP A 552 18.00 8.28 22.86
CA ASP A 552 17.01 8.16 23.93
C ASP A 552 17.27 9.20 25.05
N PRO A 553 16.24 9.57 25.85
CA PRO A 553 16.40 10.44 27.00
C PRO A 553 17.39 9.90 28.03
N GLY A 554 18.29 10.76 28.53
CA GLY A 554 19.18 10.44 29.65
C GLY A 554 20.38 9.55 29.32
N THR A 555 20.70 9.38 28.03
CA THR A 555 21.88 8.62 27.60
C THR A 555 23.18 9.42 27.76
N SER A 556 24.32 8.75 27.60
CA SER A 556 25.63 9.42 27.53
C SER A 556 25.72 10.41 26.36
N LEU A 557 25.03 10.13 25.25
CA LEU A 557 25.00 11.03 24.09
C LEU A 557 24.15 12.27 24.37
N ASP A 558 23.04 12.15 25.09
CA ASP A 558 22.23 13.28 25.53
C ASP A 558 23.06 14.23 26.43
N ALA A 559 23.70 13.67 27.46
CA ALA A 559 24.58 14.43 28.35
C ALA A 559 25.74 15.10 27.60
N LEU A 560 26.37 14.39 26.66
CA LEU A 560 27.48 14.88 25.86
C LEU A 560 27.04 16.01 24.91
N ALA A 561 25.91 15.85 24.23
CA ALA A 561 25.38 16.85 23.31
C ALA A 561 25.10 18.17 24.04
N ASN A 562 24.54 18.10 25.24
CA ASN A 562 24.33 19.28 26.09
C ASN A 562 25.67 19.90 26.52
N ALA A 563 26.63 19.09 27.00
CA ALA A 563 27.93 19.57 27.45
C ALA A 563 28.78 20.19 26.31
N ARG A 564 28.68 19.64 25.10
CA ARG A 564 29.40 20.08 23.90
C ARG A 564 28.66 21.16 23.10
N GLY A 565 27.49 21.62 23.56
CA GLY A 565 26.74 22.69 22.91
C GLY A 565 26.23 22.34 21.51
N PHE A 566 25.75 21.11 21.32
CA PHE A 566 25.17 20.69 20.05
C PHE A 566 23.98 21.58 19.69
N ARG A 567 23.81 21.88 18.40
CA ARG A 567 22.73 22.73 17.89
C ARG A 567 21.35 22.26 18.36
N LYS A 568 21.13 20.94 18.38
CA LYS A 568 19.88 20.35 18.84
C LYS A 568 20.07 18.88 19.24
N THR A 569 19.36 18.47 20.27
CA THR A 569 19.16 17.06 20.63
C THR A 569 17.69 16.68 20.40
N PHE A 570 17.48 15.56 19.70
CA PHE A 570 16.18 14.94 19.47
C PHE A 570 16.09 13.70 20.37
N LEU A 571 15.14 13.74 21.30
CA LEU A 571 14.91 12.67 22.26
C LEU A 571 13.85 11.72 21.71
N ALA A 572 14.30 10.56 21.27
CA ALA A 572 13.47 9.53 20.67
C ALA A 572 12.55 8.86 21.71
N ASP A 573 11.58 8.09 21.22
CA ASP A 573 10.71 7.27 22.06
C ASP A 573 11.44 5.98 22.47
N PRO A 574 11.76 5.77 23.77
CA PRO A 574 12.45 4.57 24.22
C PRO A 574 11.66 3.29 23.94
N SER A 575 10.33 3.40 23.79
CA SER A 575 9.44 2.27 23.53
C SER A 575 9.52 1.69 22.12
N VAL A 576 10.36 2.27 21.25
CA VAL A 576 10.52 1.89 19.84
C VAL A 576 11.87 1.21 19.62
N GLY A 577 11.89 -0.04 19.17
CA GLY A 577 13.15 -0.73 18.79
C GLY A 577 13.88 -0.01 17.65
N GLY A 578 15.23 -0.06 17.62
CA GLY A 578 16.02 0.67 16.62
C GLY A 578 15.66 0.33 15.17
N ARG A 579 15.50 -0.97 14.84
CA ARG A 579 15.10 -1.41 13.50
C ARG A 579 13.64 -1.09 13.11
N PHE A 580 12.82 -0.66 14.09
CA PHE A 580 11.41 -0.23 13.93
C PHE A 580 11.25 1.30 14.08
N SER A 581 12.34 2.06 13.93
CA SER A 581 12.38 3.50 14.28
C SER A 581 12.35 4.45 13.07
N VAL A 582 12.10 3.93 11.86
CA VAL A 582 12.05 4.74 10.63
C VAL A 582 10.98 5.84 10.68
N LEU A 583 9.85 5.59 11.35
CA LEU A 583 8.78 6.58 11.54
C LEU A 583 8.91 7.37 12.86
N ALA A 584 10.04 7.22 13.57
CA ALA A 584 10.42 8.03 14.72
C ALA A 584 11.49 9.06 14.33
N ASP A 585 12.01 9.82 15.30
CA ASP A 585 12.97 10.91 15.04
C ASP A 585 14.22 10.45 14.29
N PHE A 586 14.62 9.18 14.46
CA PHE A 586 15.73 8.53 13.74
C PHE A 586 15.56 8.50 12.23
N GLY A 587 14.34 8.38 11.70
CA GLY A 587 14.09 8.48 10.26
C GLY A 587 13.47 9.83 9.84
N LEU A 588 12.65 10.44 10.70
CA LEU A 588 11.93 11.68 10.36
C LEU A 588 12.84 12.90 10.26
N LEU A 589 13.84 13.05 11.14
CA LEU A 589 14.76 14.19 11.03
C LEU A 589 15.63 14.08 9.76
N PRO A 590 16.28 12.94 9.47
CA PRO A 590 16.97 12.76 8.18
C PRO A 590 16.08 13.03 6.98
N ALA A 591 14.84 12.53 6.97
CA ALA A 591 13.88 12.80 5.90
C ALA A 591 13.60 14.30 5.74
N ALA A 592 13.38 15.03 6.84
CA ALA A 592 13.13 16.47 6.79
C ALA A 592 14.34 17.24 6.23
N LEU A 593 15.57 16.85 6.62
CA LEU A 593 16.82 17.44 6.11
C LEU A 593 17.06 17.11 4.62
N MET A 594 16.54 16.01 4.12
CA MET A 594 16.53 15.70 2.68
C MET A 594 15.45 16.49 1.90
N GLY A 595 14.52 17.15 2.60
CA GLY A 595 13.45 17.96 2.01
C GLY A 595 12.09 17.27 1.93
N PHE A 596 11.87 16.14 2.62
CA PHE A 596 10.56 15.51 2.68
C PHE A 596 9.56 16.33 3.48
N ASP A 597 8.34 16.44 2.94
CA ASP A 597 7.14 16.82 3.70
C ASP A 597 6.77 15.71 4.69
N ILE A 598 7.04 15.94 5.98
CA ILE A 598 6.84 14.94 7.04
C ILE A 598 5.36 14.60 7.27
N GLU A 599 4.44 15.55 7.06
CA GLU A 599 3.01 15.28 7.21
C GLU A 599 2.52 14.33 6.11
N LYS A 600 2.94 14.55 4.86
CA LYS A 600 2.61 13.64 3.73
C LYS A 600 3.20 12.25 3.92
N LEU A 601 4.44 12.18 4.40
CA LEU A 601 5.12 10.93 4.72
C LEU A 601 4.34 10.13 5.76
N LEU A 602 4.03 10.75 6.90
CA LEU A 602 3.28 10.10 7.97
C LEU A 602 1.85 9.75 7.55
N ALA A 603 1.22 10.55 6.70
CA ALA A 603 -0.09 10.24 6.13
C ALA A 603 -0.05 8.95 5.27
N SER A 604 1.02 8.74 4.49
CA SER A 604 1.20 7.51 3.71
C SER A 604 1.35 6.29 4.62
N ALA A 605 2.21 6.38 5.64
CA ALA A 605 2.37 5.31 6.62
C ALA A 605 1.07 5.03 7.41
N ALA A 606 0.33 6.09 7.77
CA ALA A 606 -0.95 5.98 8.48
C ALA A 606 -2.02 5.29 7.63
N ALA A 607 -2.01 5.47 6.31
CA ALA A 607 -2.89 4.75 5.41
C ALA A 607 -2.64 3.23 5.49
N MET A 608 -1.38 2.78 5.44
CA MET A 608 -1.04 1.36 5.62
C MET A 608 -1.41 0.87 7.02
N MET A 609 -1.13 1.67 8.05
CA MET A 609 -1.49 1.35 9.43
C MET A 609 -2.99 1.10 9.59
N ASN A 610 -3.82 1.92 8.95
CA ASN A 610 -5.27 1.74 8.94
C ASN A 610 -5.70 0.43 8.24
N GLU A 611 -4.99 -0.01 7.20
CA GLU A 611 -5.19 -1.32 6.57
C GLU A 611 -4.68 -2.50 7.43
N CYS A 612 -3.85 -2.22 8.43
CA CYS A 612 -3.29 -3.22 9.34
C CYS A 612 -3.95 -3.23 10.73
N ARG A 613 -5.04 -2.46 10.95
CA ARG A 613 -5.70 -2.31 12.26
C ARG A 613 -6.36 -3.59 12.79
N ALA A 614 -6.69 -3.56 14.08
CA ALA A 614 -7.30 -4.67 14.82
C ALA A 614 -8.63 -5.14 14.21
N GLU A 615 -9.41 -4.21 13.65
CA GLU A 615 -10.72 -4.49 13.05
C GLU A 615 -10.61 -5.04 11.62
N VAL A 616 -9.42 -5.02 11.02
CA VAL A 616 -9.18 -5.54 9.68
C VAL A 616 -8.83 -7.03 9.79
N SER A 617 -9.69 -7.87 9.22
CA SER A 617 -9.46 -9.32 9.11
C SER A 617 -8.07 -9.62 8.56
N PRO A 618 -7.33 -10.63 9.07
CA PRO A 618 -6.07 -11.09 8.51
C PRO A 618 -6.11 -11.35 7.00
N ALA A 619 -7.28 -11.70 6.45
CA ALA A 619 -7.43 -11.92 5.01
C ALA A 619 -7.38 -10.65 4.17
N ARG A 620 -7.76 -9.49 4.72
CA ARG A 620 -7.66 -8.18 4.06
C ARG A 620 -6.41 -7.40 4.49
N ASN A 621 -5.82 -7.77 5.62
CA ASN A 621 -4.69 -7.09 6.25
C ASN A 621 -3.36 -7.41 5.52
N PRO A 622 -2.77 -6.45 4.80
CA PRO A 622 -1.61 -6.71 3.94
C PRO A 622 -0.34 -7.07 4.74
N GLY A 623 -0.16 -6.51 5.94
CA GLY A 623 0.97 -6.85 6.80
C GLY A 623 0.87 -8.27 7.35
N LEU A 624 -0.31 -8.66 7.84
CA LEU A 624 -0.52 -10.01 8.38
C LEU A 624 -0.43 -11.08 7.30
N ALA A 625 -1.00 -10.84 6.12
CA ALA A 625 -0.92 -11.78 5.00
C ALA A 625 0.53 -11.98 4.53
N LEU A 626 1.32 -10.90 4.40
CA LEU A 626 2.74 -11.01 4.06
C LEU A 626 3.54 -11.72 5.16
N GLY A 627 3.27 -11.44 6.43
CA GLY A 627 3.92 -12.14 7.54
C GLY A 627 3.59 -13.64 7.56
N ALA A 628 2.36 -14.02 7.19
CA ALA A 628 1.99 -15.42 6.99
C ALA A 628 2.76 -16.07 5.83
N VAL A 629 2.92 -15.37 4.69
CA VAL A 629 3.74 -15.83 3.56
C VAL A 629 5.18 -16.08 4.00
N MET A 630 5.82 -15.09 4.64
CA MET A 630 7.21 -15.20 5.08
C MET A 630 7.41 -16.29 6.14
N GLY A 631 6.52 -16.36 7.13
CA GLY A 631 6.59 -17.36 8.19
C GLY A 631 6.38 -18.79 7.68
N GLU A 632 5.37 -19.01 6.83
CA GLU A 632 5.12 -20.33 6.24
C GLU A 632 6.19 -20.72 5.22
N ALA A 633 6.75 -19.78 4.47
CA ALA A 633 7.91 -20.02 3.62
C ALA A 633 9.07 -20.57 4.45
N ALA A 634 9.44 -19.88 5.52
CA ALA A 634 10.53 -20.31 6.40
C ALA A 634 10.27 -21.68 7.05
N LEU A 635 9.05 -21.95 7.54
CA LEU A 635 8.66 -23.26 8.06
C LEU A 635 8.71 -24.37 7.01
N ALA A 636 8.48 -24.05 5.73
CA ALA A 636 8.60 -24.97 4.60
C ALA A 636 10.04 -25.12 4.08
N GLY A 637 11.04 -24.56 4.76
CA GLY A 637 12.44 -24.59 4.33
C GLY A 637 12.78 -23.58 3.23
N ARG A 638 11.92 -22.57 3.02
CA ARG A 638 12.10 -21.44 2.11
C ARG A 638 12.47 -20.15 2.84
N ASP A 639 13.54 -20.22 3.61
CA ASP A 639 14.03 -19.16 4.49
C ASP A 639 15.00 -18.18 3.80
N LYS A 640 15.23 -18.32 2.48
CA LYS A 640 16.09 -17.42 1.68
C LYS A 640 15.21 -16.41 0.97
N LEU A 641 14.86 -15.35 1.68
CA LEU A 641 14.03 -14.27 1.14
C LEU A 641 14.87 -13.44 0.17
N THR A 642 14.67 -13.65 -1.12
CA THR A 642 15.49 -13.08 -2.19
C THR A 642 14.82 -11.84 -2.77
N ILE A 643 15.48 -10.69 -2.63
CA ILE A 643 14.99 -9.41 -3.12
C ILE A 643 15.39 -9.24 -4.57
N ILE A 644 14.39 -9.04 -5.42
CA ILE A 644 14.53 -8.47 -6.75
C ILE A 644 13.91 -7.09 -6.67
N ALA A 645 14.63 -6.05 -7.11
CA ALA A 645 14.12 -4.69 -7.05
C ALA A 645 14.61 -3.93 -8.26
N ASP A 646 13.72 -3.16 -8.89
CA ASP A 646 14.14 -2.21 -9.91
C ASP A 646 15.13 -1.19 -9.29
N PRO A 647 16.05 -0.59 -10.07
CA PRO A 647 17.13 0.24 -9.52
C PRO A 647 16.68 1.35 -8.58
N GLN A 648 15.48 1.91 -8.80
CA GLN A 648 14.93 2.97 -7.96
C GLN A 648 14.48 2.47 -6.58
N ALA A 649 14.24 1.17 -6.39
CA ALA A 649 13.86 0.57 -5.11
C ALA A 649 14.96 -0.30 -4.49
N ALA A 650 16.09 -0.49 -5.19
CA ALA A 650 17.14 -1.44 -4.83
C ALA A 650 17.66 -1.26 -3.39
N ALA A 651 17.82 -0.02 -2.93
CA ALA A 651 18.34 0.25 -1.58
C ALA A 651 17.42 -0.27 -0.46
N PHE A 652 16.12 -0.45 -0.71
CA PHE A 652 15.16 -0.87 0.31
C PHE A 652 15.50 -2.24 0.92
N GLY A 653 16.07 -3.14 0.12
CA GLY A 653 16.52 -4.46 0.58
C GLY A 653 17.51 -4.40 1.75
N SER A 654 18.36 -3.38 1.81
CA SER A 654 19.35 -3.22 2.87
C SER A 654 18.73 -2.96 4.25
N TRP A 655 17.61 -2.24 4.31
CA TRP A 655 16.86 -2.05 5.57
C TRP A 655 16.05 -3.30 5.93
N LEU A 656 15.43 -3.95 4.93
CA LEU A 656 14.71 -5.21 5.14
C LEU A 656 15.62 -6.30 5.69
N GLU A 657 16.87 -6.36 5.24
CA GLU A 657 17.88 -7.27 5.77
C GLU A 657 18.00 -7.14 7.30
N GLN A 658 18.18 -5.93 7.82
CA GLN A 658 18.23 -5.72 9.26
C GLN A 658 16.90 -6.08 9.91
N LEU A 659 15.79 -5.53 9.42
CA LEU A 659 14.49 -5.70 10.04
C LEU A 659 14.17 -7.19 10.21
N ILE A 660 14.35 -7.98 9.16
CA ILE A 660 13.95 -9.38 9.11
C ILE A 660 14.98 -10.28 9.79
N ALA A 661 16.27 -10.16 9.45
CA ALA A 661 17.29 -11.06 9.97
C ALA A 661 17.52 -10.86 11.47
N GLU A 662 17.53 -9.60 11.94
CA GLU A 662 17.73 -9.31 13.37
C GLU A 662 16.49 -9.68 14.21
N SER A 663 15.28 -9.56 13.64
CA SER A 663 14.06 -9.95 14.34
C SER A 663 13.90 -11.48 14.39
N SER A 664 14.14 -12.19 13.29
CA SER A 664 13.84 -13.61 13.17
C SER A 664 14.99 -14.56 13.55
N GLY A 665 16.24 -14.12 13.42
CA GLY A 665 17.45 -14.94 13.50
C GLY A 665 17.85 -15.36 14.91
N LYS A 666 17.03 -16.19 15.57
CA LYS A 666 17.20 -16.60 16.98
C LYS A 666 16.76 -18.04 17.19
N GLN A 667 17.30 -18.66 18.24
CA GLN A 667 16.87 -20.00 18.69
C GLN A 667 16.90 -21.07 17.58
N GLY A 668 17.88 -20.99 16.68
CA GLY A 668 18.03 -21.92 15.56
C GLY A 668 17.05 -21.69 14.40
N LYS A 669 16.29 -20.59 14.41
CA LYS A 669 15.31 -20.19 13.38
C LYS A 669 15.70 -18.84 12.79
N GLY A 670 15.18 -18.51 11.62
CA GLY A 670 15.42 -17.21 11.01
C GLY A 670 15.10 -17.19 9.52
N ILE A 671 15.03 -15.98 8.98
CA ILE A 671 14.87 -15.70 7.56
C ILE A 671 16.07 -14.88 7.13
N ILE A 672 16.90 -15.41 6.23
CA ILE A 672 18.01 -14.68 5.65
C ILE A 672 17.51 -13.89 4.44
N VAL A 673 17.83 -12.60 4.41
CA VAL A 673 17.53 -11.74 3.27
C VAL A 673 18.71 -11.77 2.30
N VAL A 674 18.44 -12.09 1.05
CA VAL A 674 19.42 -12.05 -0.04
C VAL A 674 19.21 -10.75 -0.80
N ASP A 675 20.01 -9.74 -0.42
CA ASP A 675 19.98 -8.40 -1.00
C ASP A 675 21.11 -8.20 -2.02
N GLY A 676 20.85 -7.36 -3.03
CA GLY A 676 21.80 -6.92 -4.05
C GLY A 676 22.42 -8.04 -4.89
N GLU A 677 21.83 -9.24 -4.92
CA GLU A 677 22.31 -10.33 -5.79
C GLU A 677 21.82 -10.07 -7.22
N PRO A 678 22.70 -10.01 -8.23
CA PRO A 678 22.26 -9.92 -9.61
C PRO A 678 21.35 -11.09 -9.99
N VAL A 679 20.24 -10.78 -10.67
CA VAL A 679 19.23 -11.77 -11.07
C VAL A 679 19.88 -12.83 -11.97
N GLY A 680 19.80 -14.08 -11.54
CA GLY A 680 20.38 -15.25 -12.19
C GLY A 680 19.42 -15.97 -13.14
N SER A 681 19.90 -17.08 -13.69
CA SER A 681 19.06 -18.04 -14.40
C SER A 681 18.22 -18.86 -13.42
N LEU A 682 17.15 -19.53 -13.89
CA LEU A 682 16.35 -20.42 -13.04
C LEU A 682 17.16 -21.54 -12.37
N ALA A 683 18.25 -21.99 -13.02
CA ALA A 683 19.12 -23.03 -12.48
C ALA A 683 19.98 -22.54 -11.30
N ASP A 684 20.10 -21.23 -11.12
CA ASP A 684 20.90 -20.63 -10.05
C ASP A 684 20.17 -20.62 -8.70
N TYR A 685 18.87 -20.88 -8.70
CA TYR A 685 18.00 -20.74 -7.53
C TYR A 685 17.50 -22.09 -7.01
N GLY A 686 17.66 -22.29 -5.70
CA GLY A 686 17.17 -23.45 -5.00
C GLY A 686 15.66 -23.42 -4.73
N ALA A 687 15.13 -24.54 -4.23
CA ALA A 687 13.75 -24.66 -3.77
C ALA A 687 13.53 -24.06 -2.36
N ASP A 688 14.56 -23.43 -1.80
CA ASP A 688 14.63 -22.76 -0.49
C ASP A 688 14.46 -21.24 -0.60
N CYS A 689 14.16 -20.74 -1.79
CA CYS A 689 13.92 -19.31 -2.03
C CYS A 689 12.45 -18.92 -1.89
N LEU A 690 12.23 -17.74 -1.33
CA LEU A 690 11.01 -16.93 -1.47
C LEU A 690 11.40 -15.63 -2.17
N PHE A 691 10.80 -15.33 -3.32
CA PHE A 691 11.14 -14.11 -4.07
C PHE A 691 10.21 -12.97 -3.73
N ILE A 692 10.79 -11.79 -3.55
CA ILE A 692 10.08 -10.53 -3.36
C ILE A 692 10.50 -9.60 -4.49
N TYR A 693 9.53 -9.12 -5.27
CA TYR A 693 9.80 -8.16 -6.34
C TYR A 693 9.28 -6.76 -5.98
N PHE A 694 10.18 -5.79 -5.82
CA PHE A 694 9.83 -4.37 -5.73
C PHE A 694 9.89 -3.74 -7.12
N LYS A 695 8.71 -3.51 -7.69
CA LYS A 695 8.52 -3.00 -9.05
C LYS A 695 8.28 -1.50 -9.04
N VAL A 696 8.99 -0.79 -9.92
CA VAL A 696 8.81 0.63 -10.20
C VAL A 696 8.57 0.82 -11.70
N THR A 697 9.51 0.38 -12.53
CA THR A 697 9.47 0.47 -14.00
C THR A 697 9.23 -0.87 -14.68
N GLY A 698 9.35 -1.99 -13.97
CA GLY A 698 9.20 -3.33 -14.53
C GLY A 698 10.48 -3.86 -15.18
N GLU A 699 11.66 -3.39 -14.78
CA GLU A 699 12.94 -3.76 -15.41
C GLU A 699 13.22 -5.27 -15.31
N HIS A 700 12.78 -5.91 -14.23
CA HIS A 700 12.97 -7.33 -13.99
C HIS A 700 11.73 -8.20 -14.29
N GLU A 701 10.68 -7.65 -14.90
CA GLU A 701 9.41 -8.36 -15.10
C GLU A 701 9.57 -9.68 -15.86
N GLN A 702 10.44 -9.73 -16.87
CA GLN A 702 10.67 -10.95 -17.65
C GLN A 702 11.26 -12.07 -16.78
N ALA A 703 12.28 -11.77 -15.98
CA ALA A 703 12.91 -12.75 -15.11
C ALA A 703 11.96 -13.20 -13.99
N VAL A 704 11.21 -12.27 -13.41
CA VAL A 704 10.20 -12.55 -12.38
C VAL A 704 9.07 -13.42 -12.93
N SER A 705 8.63 -13.17 -14.16
CA SER A 705 7.64 -14.01 -14.85
C SER A 705 8.13 -15.44 -15.07
N LEU A 706 9.40 -15.64 -15.42
CA LEU A 706 9.99 -16.98 -15.54
C LEU A 706 10.04 -17.70 -14.19
N LEU A 707 10.36 -17.01 -13.10
CA LEU A 707 10.34 -17.58 -11.74
C LEU A 707 8.93 -18.08 -11.39
N ARG A 708 7.89 -17.27 -11.63
CA ARG A 708 6.49 -17.67 -11.42
C ARG A 708 6.12 -18.91 -12.25
N GLN A 709 6.47 -18.91 -13.53
CA GLN A 709 6.18 -20.03 -14.44
C GLN A 709 6.90 -21.33 -14.03
N SER A 710 8.06 -21.23 -13.39
CA SER A 710 8.76 -22.39 -12.81
C SER A 710 8.16 -22.89 -11.49
N GLY A 711 7.13 -22.23 -10.97
CA GLY A 711 6.48 -22.57 -9.69
C GLY A 711 7.22 -22.08 -8.45
N GLN A 712 8.19 -21.16 -8.60
CA GLN A 712 8.81 -20.51 -7.44
C GLN A 712 7.81 -19.51 -6.82
N PRO A 713 7.76 -19.41 -5.48
CA PRO A 713 6.91 -18.44 -4.81
C PRO A 713 7.47 -17.03 -4.99
N VAL A 714 6.63 -16.14 -5.52
CA VAL A 714 6.93 -14.74 -5.80
C VAL A 714 5.81 -13.86 -5.24
N ALA A 715 6.16 -12.87 -4.41
CA ALA A 715 5.29 -11.74 -4.05
C ALA A 715 5.79 -10.46 -4.73
N GLU A 716 4.89 -9.71 -5.38
CA GLU A 716 5.21 -8.44 -6.06
C GLU A 716 4.60 -7.26 -5.31
N PHE A 717 5.38 -6.18 -5.22
CA PHE A 717 5.00 -4.92 -4.59
C PHE A 717 5.31 -3.75 -5.52
N LEU A 718 4.28 -2.96 -5.82
CA LEU A 718 4.40 -1.79 -6.68
C LEU A 718 4.73 -0.54 -5.85
N ILE A 719 5.86 0.10 -6.14
CA ILE A 719 6.24 1.40 -5.58
C ILE A 719 5.90 2.48 -6.60
N THR A 720 4.85 3.25 -6.34
CA THR A 720 4.30 4.21 -7.32
C THR A 720 4.94 5.59 -7.22
N ASN A 721 5.44 5.96 -6.06
CA ASN A 721 6.03 7.27 -5.80
C ASN A 721 6.90 7.25 -4.51
N PRO A 722 7.70 8.29 -4.25
CA PRO A 722 8.54 8.38 -3.06
C PRO A 722 7.82 8.15 -1.73
N TYR A 723 6.63 8.69 -1.56
CA TYR A 723 5.88 8.59 -0.32
C TYR A 723 5.30 7.19 -0.10
N SER A 724 5.02 6.44 -1.17
CA SER A 724 4.52 5.06 -1.05
C SER A 724 5.51 4.11 -0.37
N LEU A 725 6.81 4.43 -0.38
CA LEU A 725 7.83 3.66 0.35
C LEU A 725 7.57 3.65 1.87
N PHE A 726 6.96 4.72 2.42
CA PHE A 726 6.63 4.80 3.85
C PHE A 726 5.43 3.93 4.25
N SER A 727 4.54 3.65 3.29
CA SER A 727 3.54 2.60 3.46
C SER A 727 4.22 1.22 3.55
N GLU A 728 5.25 0.97 2.74
CA GLU A 728 5.99 -0.29 2.79
C GLU A 728 6.80 -0.43 4.09
N PHE A 729 7.50 0.60 4.55
CA PHE A 729 8.18 0.56 5.86
C PHE A 729 7.24 0.01 6.95
N TYR A 730 6.01 0.56 7.05
CA TYR A 730 5.04 0.09 8.04
C TYR A 730 4.51 -1.33 7.76
N ARG A 731 4.21 -1.67 6.50
CA ARG A 731 3.75 -3.03 6.12
C ARG A 731 4.77 -4.09 6.53
N TRP A 732 6.04 -3.84 6.26
CA TRP A 732 7.12 -4.78 6.51
C TRP A 732 7.44 -4.93 8.00
N GLU A 733 7.27 -3.88 8.81
CA GLU A 733 7.34 -3.96 10.27
C GLU A 733 6.27 -4.92 10.82
N ILE A 734 5.02 -4.78 10.38
CA ILE A 734 3.93 -5.71 10.73
C ILE A 734 4.24 -7.12 10.24
N ALA A 735 4.61 -7.28 8.97
CA ALA A 735 4.88 -8.58 8.36
C ALA A 735 6.01 -9.32 9.08
N THR A 736 7.07 -8.62 9.46
CA THR A 736 8.20 -9.19 10.20
C THR A 736 7.77 -9.65 11.59
N ALA A 737 7.00 -8.83 12.31
CA ALA A 737 6.48 -9.20 13.63
C ALA A 737 5.60 -10.45 13.54
N ILE A 738 4.75 -10.56 12.52
CA ILE A 738 3.89 -11.73 12.29
C ILE A 738 4.69 -12.96 11.84
N ALA A 739 5.71 -12.81 10.98
CA ALA A 739 6.59 -13.91 10.60
C ALA A 739 7.31 -14.48 11.83
N CYS A 740 7.80 -13.63 12.74
CA CYS A 740 8.38 -14.05 14.01
C CYS A 740 7.37 -14.75 14.93
N HIS A 741 6.12 -14.30 14.97
CA HIS A 741 5.03 -15.01 15.68
C HIS A 741 4.82 -16.43 15.10
N VAL A 742 4.78 -16.56 13.78
CA VAL A 742 4.65 -17.86 13.09
C VAL A 742 5.84 -18.77 13.38
N LEU A 743 7.05 -18.22 13.40
CA LEU A 743 8.27 -18.94 13.77
C LEU A 743 8.36 -19.25 15.26
N GLY A 744 7.62 -18.56 16.12
CA GLY A 744 7.70 -18.67 17.58
C GLY A 744 9.04 -18.16 18.12
N VAL A 745 9.44 -16.96 17.71
CA VAL A 745 10.62 -16.24 18.23
C VAL A 745 10.26 -14.81 18.61
N ASN A 746 11.00 -14.23 19.55
CA ASN A 746 10.86 -12.83 19.93
C ASN A 746 11.36 -11.91 18.80
N ALA A 747 10.45 -11.11 18.23
CA ALA A 747 10.76 -10.18 17.15
C ALA A 747 11.58 -8.96 17.63
N PHE A 748 11.57 -8.65 18.92
CA PHE A 748 11.95 -7.33 19.43
C PHE A 748 13.25 -7.30 20.26
N ASP A 749 13.83 -8.46 20.55
CA ASP A 749 15.12 -8.62 21.23
C ASP A 749 16.28 -8.86 20.24
N GLN A 750 17.50 -9.05 20.76
CA GLN A 750 18.72 -9.37 20.00
C GLN A 750 19.82 -9.94 20.91
N PRO A 751 19.65 -11.15 21.47
CA PRO A 751 20.56 -11.68 22.49
C PRO A 751 21.94 -12.07 21.94
N ASP A 752 22.04 -12.47 20.66
CA ASP A 752 23.25 -13.11 20.12
C ASP A 752 24.29 -12.12 19.60
N VAL A 753 23.95 -10.83 19.45
CA VAL A 753 24.93 -9.79 19.08
C VAL A 753 25.83 -9.38 20.24
N GLN A 754 25.44 -9.68 21.49
CA GLN A 754 26.16 -9.24 22.67
C GLN A 754 27.51 -9.97 22.84
N ASP A 755 27.60 -11.25 22.45
CA ASP A 755 28.86 -12.02 22.52
C ASP A 755 29.96 -11.37 21.67
N ASN A 756 29.62 -11.02 20.43
CA ASN A 756 30.55 -10.31 19.55
C ASN A 756 31.02 -8.97 20.15
N LYS A 757 30.10 -8.18 20.73
CA LYS A 757 30.43 -6.91 21.38
C LYS A 757 31.39 -7.11 22.56
N ASN A 758 31.14 -8.14 23.37
CA ASN A 758 31.98 -8.47 24.51
C ASN A 758 33.39 -8.88 24.07
N ARG A 759 33.51 -9.73 23.05
CA ARG A 759 34.79 -10.16 22.48
C ARG A 759 35.56 -9.00 21.88
N THR A 760 34.90 -8.16 21.08
CA THR A 760 35.49 -6.94 20.51
C THR A 760 36.03 -6.03 21.63
N LYS A 761 35.24 -5.80 22.68
CA LYS A 761 35.65 -4.97 23.83
C LYS A 761 36.86 -5.56 24.56
N ALA A 762 36.91 -6.88 24.72
CA ALA A 762 38.07 -7.56 25.30
C ALA A 762 39.34 -7.36 24.45
N LYS A 763 39.23 -7.44 23.12
CA LYS A 763 40.34 -7.18 22.19
C LYS A 763 40.84 -5.74 22.27
N ILE A 764 39.94 -4.76 22.29
CA ILE A 764 40.30 -3.34 22.45
C ILE A 764 40.98 -3.09 23.80
N THR A 765 40.48 -3.73 24.87
CA THR A 765 41.07 -3.61 26.22
C THR A 765 42.49 -4.18 26.24
N ALA A 766 42.70 -5.37 25.67
CA ALA A 766 44.03 -5.99 25.56
C ALA A 766 44.97 -5.14 24.71
N TYR A 767 44.51 -4.60 23.58
CA TYR A 767 45.29 -3.68 22.75
C TYR A 767 45.71 -2.42 23.50
N SER A 768 44.81 -1.84 24.31
CA SER A 768 45.10 -0.64 25.09
C SER A 768 46.21 -0.86 26.13
N GLN A 769 46.38 -2.10 26.60
CA GLN A 769 47.41 -2.48 27.56
C GLN A 769 48.73 -2.83 26.87
N ASN A 770 48.67 -3.60 25.78
CA ASN A 770 49.85 -4.26 25.19
C ASN A 770 50.31 -3.64 23.87
N ARG A 771 49.51 -2.75 23.26
CA ARG A 771 49.72 -2.16 21.92
C ARG A 771 49.82 -3.16 20.77
N VAL A 772 49.38 -4.41 21.03
CA VAL A 772 49.37 -5.51 20.06
C VAL A 772 47.98 -6.13 20.06
N LEU A 773 47.44 -6.37 18.86
CA LEU A 773 46.18 -7.07 18.67
C LEU A 773 46.48 -8.55 18.40
N GLU A 774 46.19 -9.42 19.37
CA GLU A 774 46.48 -10.85 19.24
C GLU A 774 45.50 -11.53 18.26
N GLU A 775 46.07 -12.15 17.22
CA GLU A 775 45.35 -12.93 16.21
C GLU A 775 45.64 -14.44 16.35
N PRO A 776 44.68 -15.31 15.98
CA PRO A 776 44.93 -16.75 15.88
C PRO A 776 46.04 -17.07 14.88
N LEU A 777 46.82 -18.12 15.14
CA LEU A 777 47.81 -18.61 14.19
C LEU A 777 47.13 -19.02 12.87
N PRO A 778 47.66 -18.59 11.71
CA PRO A 778 47.10 -18.97 10.43
C PRO A 778 47.34 -20.46 10.18
N ALA A 779 46.32 -21.13 9.67
CA ALA A 779 46.44 -22.50 9.19
C ALA A 779 47.24 -22.58 7.87
N TRP A 780 47.33 -21.47 7.14
CA TRP A 780 48.18 -21.31 5.96
C TRP A 780 48.53 -19.83 5.77
N GLU A 781 49.77 -19.56 5.34
CA GLU A 781 50.25 -18.21 5.04
C GLU A 781 51.24 -18.22 3.86
N LYS A 782 51.03 -17.33 2.89
CA LYS A 782 51.96 -17.08 1.77
C LYS A 782 51.67 -15.73 1.13
N ASP A 783 52.70 -15.01 0.68
CA ASP A 783 52.59 -13.76 -0.08
C ASP A 783 51.71 -12.69 0.62
N GLY A 784 51.75 -12.66 1.95
CA GLY A 784 50.95 -11.75 2.79
C GLY A 784 49.49 -12.17 2.98
N ILE A 785 49.05 -13.28 2.38
CA ILE A 785 47.71 -13.83 2.55
C ILE A 785 47.73 -14.83 3.70
N LYS A 786 46.81 -14.65 4.66
CA LYS A 786 46.64 -15.57 5.80
C LYS A 786 45.26 -16.21 5.77
N ILE A 787 45.21 -17.52 6.04
CA ILE A 787 43.98 -18.29 6.13
C ILE A 787 43.82 -18.78 7.56
N ILE A 788 42.71 -18.40 8.18
CA ILE A 788 42.34 -18.78 9.55
C ILE A 788 40.96 -19.42 9.47
N THR A 789 40.80 -20.62 10.03
CA THR A 789 39.52 -21.33 9.98
C THR A 789 39.40 -22.31 11.14
N ASN A 790 38.15 -22.59 11.51
CA ASN A 790 37.81 -23.68 12.42
C ASN A 790 37.43 -24.98 11.68
N GLN A 791 37.58 -25.02 10.35
CA GLN A 791 37.32 -26.19 9.52
C GLN A 791 38.63 -26.93 9.19
N PRO A 792 38.60 -28.26 9.02
CA PRO A 792 39.77 -29.00 8.55
C PRO A 792 40.25 -28.47 7.20
N LEU A 793 41.53 -28.09 7.11
CA LEU A 793 42.18 -27.74 5.85
C LEU A 793 43.03 -28.90 5.36
N THR A 794 42.81 -29.29 4.11
CA THR A 794 43.57 -30.36 3.41
C THR A 794 44.32 -29.85 2.18
N GLY A 795 44.21 -28.55 1.85
CA GLY A 795 44.77 -27.92 0.65
C GLY A 795 46.18 -27.32 0.83
N SER A 796 46.85 -27.06 -0.29
CA SER A 796 48.23 -26.52 -0.32
C SER A 796 48.31 -25.00 -0.56
N GLY A 797 47.18 -24.32 -0.76
CA GLY A 797 47.12 -22.88 -1.03
C GLY A 797 45.71 -22.30 -1.07
N LEU A 798 45.62 -20.98 -1.27
CA LEU A 798 44.36 -20.20 -1.29
C LEU A 798 43.23 -20.85 -2.10
N LYS A 799 43.53 -21.26 -3.33
CA LYS A 799 42.55 -21.87 -4.25
C LYS A 799 42.00 -23.18 -3.69
N ASP A 800 42.87 -24.07 -3.20
CA ASP A 800 42.47 -25.37 -2.66
C ASP A 800 41.67 -25.18 -1.37
N SER A 801 42.09 -24.26 -0.49
CA SER A 801 41.40 -23.95 0.77
C SER A 801 39.99 -23.40 0.53
N LEU A 802 39.83 -22.46 -0.41
CA LEU A 802 38.52 -21.95 -0.84
C LEU A 802 37.66 -23.07 -1.45
N ALA A 803 38.25 -23.90 -2.31
CA ALA A 803 37.55 -25.02 -2.94
C ALA A 803 37.02 -26.02 -1.91
N VAL A 804 37.83 -26.40 -0.92
CA VAL A 804 37.45 -27.31 0.16
C VAL A 804 36.36 -26.70 1.04
N PHE A 805 36.50 -25.43 1.40
CA PHE A 805 35.49 -24.73 2.21
C PHE A 805 34.14 -24.65 1.50
N LEU A 806 34.12 -24.23 0.23
CA LEU A 806 32.89 -24.13 -0.57
C LEU A 806 32.27 -25.50 -0.87
N ALA A 807 33.08 -26.56 -1.02
CA ALA A 807 32.59 -27.93 -1.18
C ALA A 807 31.90 -28.49 0.08
N SER A 808 32.07 -27.84 1.25
CA SER A 808 31.34 -28.20 2.48
C SER A 808 29.89 -27.68 2.51
N ALA A 809 29.49 -26.89 1.51
CA ALA A 809 28.13 -26.41 1.35
C ALA A 809 27.17 -27.57 1.07
N LYS A 810 26.00 -27.52 1.72
CA LYS A 810 24.92 -28.49 1.59
C LYS A 810 23.70 -27.79 0.98
N LYS A 811 22.80 -28.58 0.39
CA LYS A 811 21.53 -28.05 -0.11
C LYS A 811 20.76 -27.35 1.02
N GLY A 812 20.32 -26.12 0.78
CA GLY A 812 19.64 -25.27 1.77
C GLY A 812 20.60 -24.46 2.65
N ASP A 813 21.92 -24.57 2.45
CA ASP A 813 22.87 -23.62 3.02
C ASP A 813 22.84 -22.27 2.28
N TYR A 814 23.45 -21.25 2.91
CA TYR A 814 23.81 -19.99 2.28
C TYR A 814 25.28 -19.66 2.56
N VAL A 815 25.90 -18.87 1.68
CA VAL A 815 27.28 -18.38 1.85
C VAL A 815 27.26 -16.89 2.13
N ALA A 816 27.67 -16.49 3.34
CA ALA A 816 27.81 -15.10 3.73
C ALA A 816 29.24 -14.62 3.51
N ILE A 817 29.41 -13.63 2.64
CA ILE A 817 30.67 -12.94 2.39
C ILE A 817 30.70 -11.69 3.28
N ASN A 818 31.44 -11.79 4.38
CA ASN A 818 31.56 -10.76 5.40
C ASN A 818 32.86 -9.98 5.18
N ALA A 819 32.79 -8.83 4.51
CA ALA A 819 33.94 -8.05 4.08
C ALA A 819 34.22 -6.86 5.02
N TYR A 820 35.31 -6.94 5.77
CA TYR A 820 35.94 -5.80 6.46
C TYR A 820 36.93 -5.17 5.48
N LEU A 821 36.37 -4.46 4.52
CA LEU A 821 37.03 -3.81 3.39
C LEU A 821 36.32 -2.47 3.12
N PRO A 822 36.98 -1.51 2.47
CA PRO A 822 36.35 -0.24 2.11
C PRO A 822 35.17 -0.47 1.15
N ARG A 823 33.98 0.00 1.53
CA ARG A 823 32.79 0.02 0.68
C ARG A 823 32.92 1.10 -0.39
N ASN A 824 33.45 0.71 -1.55
CA ASN A 824 33.54 1.54 -2.74
C ASN A 824 33.13 0.74 -3.98
N ALA A 825 33.01 1.40 -5.13
CA ALA A 825 32.57 0.77 -6.37
C ALA A 825 33.48 -0.40 -6.82
N GLY A 826 34.79 -0.28 -6.62
CA GLY A 826 35.76 -1.31 -7.00
C GLY A 826 35.64 -2.57 -6.13
N THR A 827 35.58 -2.39 -4.80
CA THR A 827 35.37 -3.49 -3.86
C THR A 827 34.02 -4.16 -4.08
N LEU A 828 32.95 -3.38 -4.24
CA LEU A 828 31.61 -3.90 -4.48
C LEU A 828 31.55 -4.72 -5.78
N ALA A 829 32.15 -4.23 -6.86
CA ALA A 829 32.22 -4.98 -8.11
C ALA A 829 32.95 -6.33 -7.96
N ALA A 830 34.08 -6.35 -7.25
CA ALA A 830 34.83 -7.58 -7.01
C ALA A 830 34.06 -8.57 -6.12
N LEU A 831 33.39 -8.09 -5.06
CA LEU A 831 32.56 -8.94 -4.19
C LEU A 831 31.31 -9.45 -4.91
N THR A 832 30.72 -8.66 -5.81
CA THR A 832 29.62 -9.08 -6.68
C THR A 832 30.06 -10.16 -7.67
N GLU A 833 31.26 -10.05 -8.26
CA GLU A 833 31.78 -11.12 -9.10
C GLU A 833 32.06 -12.38 -8.27
N LEU A 834 32.67 -12.24 -7.09
CA LEU A 834 32.97 -13.34 -6.18
C LEU A 834 31.69 -14.08 -5.78
N ARG A 835 30.64 -13.37 -5.35
CA ARG A 835 29.38 -13.97 -4.90
C ARG A 835 28.71 -14.75 -6.04
N LEU A 836 28.75 -14.25 -7.28
CA LEU A 836 28.17 -14.96 -8.43
C LEU A 836 28.93 -16.26 -8.73
N LYS A 837 30.26 -16.25 -8.66
CA LYS A 837 31.06 -17.49 -8.82
C LYS A 837 30.81 -18.47 -7.68
N VAL A 838 30.67 -17.98 -6.44
CA VAL A 838 30.32 -18.81 -5.28
C VAL A 838 28.92 -19.43 -5.45
N ARG A 839 27.93 -18.65 -5.88
CA ARG A 839 26.57 -19.14 -6.18
C ARG A 839 26.61 -20.21 -7.25
N ALA A 840 27.26 -19.95 -8.38
CA ALA A 840 27.38 -20.91 -9.48
C ALA A 840 28.05 -22.22 -9.06
N ARG A 841 29.02 -22.16 -8.14
CA ARG A 841 29.77 -23.32 -7.67
C ARG A 841 29.04 -24.13 -6.60
N THR A 842 28.31 -23.47 -5.71
CA THR A 842 27.68 -24.12 -4.55
C THR A 842 26.18 -24.38 -4.73
N GLY A 843 25.53 -23.67 -5.66
CA GLY A 843 24.07 -23.62 -5.77
C GLY A 843 23.36 -23.00 -4.56
N CYS A 844 24.12 -22.39 -3.65
CA CYS A 844 23.61 -21.76 -2.43
C CYS A 844 23.36 -20.27 -2.67
N ALA A 845 22.36 -19.73 -1.97
CA ALA A 845 22.17 -18.28 -1.88
C ALA A 845 23.43 -17.62 -1.32
N THR A 846 23.79 -16.44 -1.82
CA THR A 846 24.94 -15.68 -1.32
C THR A 846 24.52 -14.37 -0.71
N THR A 847 25.19 -13.90 0.34
CA THR A 847 25.02 -12.54 0.86
C THR A 847 26.37 -11.82 0.89
N VAL A 848 26.35 -10.49 0.77
CA VAL A 848 27.55 -9.65 0.89
C VAL A 848 27.27 -8.59 1.95
N GLY A 849 27.97 -8.67 3.08
CA GLY A 849 27.87 -7.71 4.17
C GLY A 849 29.19 -6.98 4.37
N PHE A 850 29.16 -5.65 4.42
CA PHE A 850 30.32 -4.85 4.81
C PHE A 850 30.42 -4.75 6.33
N GLY A 851 31.59 -5.04 6.87
CA GLY A 851 31.89 -4.91 8.29
C GLY A 851 32.18 -3.46 8.66
N PRO A 852 31.90 -3.03 9.90
CA PRO A 852 31.13 -3.73 10.93
C PRO A 852 29.60 -3.62 10.76
N ARG A 853 29.09 -2.95 9.72
CA ARG A 853 27.65 -2.71 9.49
C ARG A 853 26.80 -3.98 9.60
N PHE A 854 27.19 -5.08 8.94
CA PHE A 854 26.39 -6.31 8.97
C PHE A 854 26.23 -6.91 10.38
N LEU A 855 27.12 -6.57 11.33
CA LEU A 855 27.01 -7.01 12.72
C LEU A 855 25.74 -6.47 13.40
N HIS A 856 25.21 -5.36 12.88
CA HIS A 856 23.97 -4.71 13.32
C HIS A 856 22.78 -5.01 12.38
N SER A 857 22.95 -5.90 11.39
CA SER A 857 21.86 -6.44 10.56
C SER A 857 21.78 -7.97 10.68
N THR A 858 22.49 -8.70 9.84
CA THR A 858 22.51 -10.17 9.78
C THR A 858 23.31 -10.81 10.90
N GLY A 859 24.11 -10.04 11.63
CA GLY A 859 24.95 -10.52 12.73
C GLY A 859 24.17 -11.34 13.75
N GLN A 860 22.97 -10.93 14.12
CA GLN A 860 22.09 -11.70 15.00
C GLN A 860 21.75 -13.08 14.41
N LEU A 861 21.33 -13.14 13.14
CA LEU A 861 21.01 -14.39 12.45
C LEU A 861 22.22 -15.29 12.25
N HIS A 862 23.39 -14.74 11.92
CA HIS A 862 24.61 -15.52 11.72
C HIS A 862 24.99 -16.34 12.97
N LYS A 863 24.67 -15.84 14.18
CA LYS A 863 24.97 -16.54 15.45
C LYS A 863 23.75 -17.27 16.01
N GLY A 864 22.57 -16.66 15.99
CA GLY A 864 21.34 -17.16 16.60
C GLY A 864 20.45 -18.00 15.69
N GLY A 865 20.62 -17.90 14.37
CA GLY A 865 19.79 -18.58 13.36
C GLY A 865 20.12 -20.05 13.11
N PRO A 866 19.56 -20.67 12.06
CA PRO A 866 19.83 -22.05 11.69
C PRO A 866 21.32 -22.26 11.34
N ASP A 867 21.83 -23.49 11.51
CA ASP A 867 23.21 -23.84 11.14
C ASP A 867 23.41 -24.14 9.65
N THR A 868 22.96 -23.20 8.84
CA THR A 868 22.96 -23.26 7.38
C THR A 868 23.92 -22.27 6.73
N GLY A 869 24.63 -21.46 7.53
CA GLY A 869 25.58 -20.46 7.02
C GLY A 869 27.00 -20.97 6.88
N LEU A 870 27.64 -20.67 5.74
CA LEU A 870 29.09 -20.69 5.55
C LEU A 870 29.59 -19.25 5.53
N PHE A 871 30.53 -18.92 6.40
CA PHE A 871 31.00 -17.54 6.58
C PHE A 871 32.40 -17.35 5.98
N LEU A 872 32.46 -16.66 4.85
CA LEU A 872 33.70 -16.20 4.25
C LEU A 872 34.00 -14.79 4.78
N GLN A 873 34.83 -14.69 5.82
CA GLN A 873 35.23 -13.41 6.38
C GLN A 873 36.47 -12.90 5.65
N ILE A 874 36.41 -11.70 5.08
CA ILE A 874 37.51 -11.09 4.34
C ILE A 874 37.99 -9.87 5.13
N THR A 875 39.28 -9.79 5.40
CA THR A 875 39.93 -8.65 6.06
C THR A 875 41.16 -8.24 5.26
N ALA A 876 41.59 -6.98 5.36
CA ALA A 876 42.85 -6.54 4.76
C ALA A 876 43.60 -5.59 5.69
N ASP A 877 44.90 -5.40 5.43
CA ASP A 877 45.64 -4.30 6.03
C ASP A 877 45.22 -2.98 5.36
N PRO A 878 44.92 -1.92 6.12
CA PRO A 878 44.55 -0.64 5.54
C PRO A 878 45.74 -0.04 4.79
N VAL A 879 45.48 0.61 3.66
CA VAL A 879 46.52 1.34 2.89
C VAL A 879 47.04 2.53 3.69
N GLU A 880 46.12 3.22 4.36
CA GLU A 880 46.39 4.32 5.29
C GLU A 880 45.45 4.13 6.49
N ASP A 881 45.97 4.30 7.70
CA ASP A 881 45.21 4.16 8.93
C ASP A 881 45.01 5.53 9.59
N LEU A 882 43.94 5.68 10.36
CA LEU A 882 43.54 6.93 11.00
C LEU A 882 43.45 6.76 12.51
N GLU A 883 44.10 7.64 13.26
CA GLU A 883 43.93 7.70 14.72
C GLU A 883 42.50 8.11 15.10
N ILE A 884 41.98 7.52 16.18
CA ILE A 884 40.75 7.97 16.82
C ILE A 884 41.14 8.90 17.98
N PRO A 885 40.88 10.21 17.87
CA PRO A 885 41.33 11.19 18.85
C PRO A 885 40.89 10.85 20.27
N GLY A 886 41.84 10.86 21.21
CA GLY A 886 41.58 10.65 22.64
C GLY A 886 41.35 9.20 23.06
N GLN A 887 41.27 8.23 22.13
CA GLN A 887 41.06 6.82 22.49
C GLN A 887 42.34 5.98 22.49
N GLY A 888 43.41 6.46 21.84
CA GLY A 888 44.68 5.73 21.77
C GLY A 888 44.60 4.45 20.94
N LEU A 889 43.67 4.39 19.98
CA LEU A 889 43.56 3.35 18.95
C LEU A 889 43.32 3.99 17.59
N THR A 890 43.53 3.22 16.53
CA THR A 890 43.20 3.62 15.16
C THR A 890 41.91 2.97 14.68
N PHE A 891 41.32 3.52 13.62
CA PHE A 891 40.16 2.94 12.95
C PHE A 891 40.46 1.54 12.40
N GLY A 892 41.66 1.30 11.85
CA GLY A 892 42.08 0.00 11.35
C GLY A 892 42.21 -1.05 12.46
N VAL A 893 42.72 -0.66 13.63
CA VAL A 893 42.75 -1.53 14.82
C VAL A 893 41.34 -1.83 15.31
N LEU A 894 40.44 -0.85 15.32
CA LEU A 894 39.04 -1.04 15.71
C LEU A 894 38.33 -2.02 14.77
N GLU A 895 38.44 -1.81 13.46
CA GLU A 895 37.86 -2.69 12.44
C GLU A 895 38.42 -4.12 12.56
N ARG A 896 39.74 -4.27 12.73
CA ARG A 896 40.37 -5.58 12.91
C ARG A 896 39.90 -6.27 14.19
N ALA A 897 39.74 -5.54 15.29
CA ALA A 897 39.21 -6.08 16.54
C ALA A 897 37.75 -6.54 16.40
N GLN A 898 36.93 -5.82 15.62
CA GLN A 898 35.56 -6.22 15.30
C GLN A 898 35.52 -7.49 14.45
N ALA A 899 36.38 -7.61 13.44
CA ALA A 899 36.49 -8.81 12.61
C ALA A 899 36.89 -10.05 13.43
N LEU A 900 37.86 -9.90 14.33
CA LEU A 900 38.28 -10.98 15.25
C LEU A 900 37.16 -11.36 16.22
N GLY A 901 36.48 -10.38 16.82
CA GLY A 901 35.34 -10.63 17.71
C GLY A 901 34.23 -11.41 17.02
N ASP A 902 33.94 -11.09 15.76
CA ASP A 902 32.96 -11.78 14.93
C ASP A 902 33.39 -13.21 14.59
N TYR A 903 34.64 -13.41 14.17
CA TYR A 903 35.21 -14.73 13.89
C TYR A 903 35.11 -15.64 15.12
N GLU A 904 35.53 -15.15 16.29
CA GLU A 904 35.51 -15.91 17.54
C GLU A 904 34.08 -16.23 18.00
N ALA A 905 33.13 -15.29 17.83
CA ALA A 905 31.72 -15.52 18.17
C ALA A 905 31.10 -16.60 17.26
N LEU A 906 31.37 -16.56 15.97
CA LEU A 906 30.92 -17.58 15.02
C LEU A 906 31.55 -18.95 15.32
N ALA A 907 32.86 -18.99 15.54
CA ALA A 907 33.58 -20.23 15.86
C ALA A 907 33.09 -20.85 17.18
N ALA A 908 32.83 -20.03 18.22
CA ALA A 908 32.28 -20.48 19.49
C ALA A 908 30.88 -21.10 19.37
N ARG A 909 30.12 -20.73 18.32
CA ARG A 909 28.82 -21.30 17.98
C ARG A 909 28.92 -22.51 17.04
N GLY A 910 30.13 -22.98 16.73
CA GLY A 910 30.36 -24.10 15.82
C GLY A 910 30.08 -23.79 14.35
N ARG A 911 29.94 -22.50 13.98
CA ARG A 911 29.69 -22.11 12.59
C ARG A 911 30.87 -22.44 11.69
N ARG A 912 30.61 -22.65 10.41
CA ARG A 912 31.66 -22.90 9.40
C ARG A 912 32.26 -21.57 8.95
N VAL A 913 33.46 -21.25 9.42
CA VAL A 913 34.09 -19.94 9.14
C VAL A 913 35.45 -20.12 8.46
N LEU A 914 35.64 -19.40 7.36
CA LEU A 914 36.94 -19.23 6.70
C LEU A 914 37.25 -17.74 6.67
N ARG A 915 38.24 -17.32 7.45
CA ARG A 915 38.77 -15.96 7.43
C ARG A 915 39.97 -15.89 6.49
N LEU A 916 39.88 -15.00 5.51
CA LEU A 916 40.94 -14.66 4.58
C LEU A 916 41.43 -13.26 4.91
N HIS A 917 42.68 -13.15 5.28
CA HIS A 917 43.34 -11.87 5.49
C HIS A 917 44.26 -11.57 4.31
N LEU A 918 44.07 -10.40 3.72
CA LEU A 918 44.71 -9.95 2.49
C LEU A 918 45.75 -8.86 2.79
N PRO A 919 46.83 -8.75 1.99
CA PRO A 919 47.86 -7.73 2.19
C PRO A 919 47.37 -6.30 1.92
N ALA A 920 46.29 -6.14 1.13
CA ALA A 920 45.64 -4.87 0.85
C ALA A 920 44.20 -5.11 0.34
N PRO A 921 43.29 -4.12 0.42
CA PRO A 921 41.91 -4.28 -0.04
C PRO A 921 41.77 -4.73 -1.50
N ASP A 922 42.60 -4.18 -2.41
CA ASP A 922 42.53 -4.49 -3.85
C ASP A 922 42.86 -5.95 -4.17
N ALA A 923 43.56 -6.66 -3.28
CA ALA A 923 43.86 -8.08 -3.42
C ALA A 923 42.60 -8.98 -3.34
N VAL A 924 41.42 -8.42 -3.03
CA VAL A 924 40.14 -9.14 -3.06
C VAL A 924 39.86 -9.77 -4.43
N ARG A 925 40.37 -9.17 -5.52
CA ARG A 925 40.26 -9.76 -6.87
C ARG A 925 40.95 -11.12 -6.99
N MET A 926 41.99 -11.39 -6.20
CA MET A 926 42.63 -12.71 -6.21
C MET A 926 41.67 -13.82 -5.74
N LEU A 927 40.68 -13.49 -4.89
CA LEU A 927 39.66 -14.43 -4.46
C LEU A 927 38.71 -14.79 -5.60
N VAL A 928 38.37 -13.81 -6.44
CA VAL A 928 37.54 -13.98 -7.63
C VAL A 928 38.20 -14.95 -8.62
N ASP A 929 39.53 -14.89 -8.77
CA ASP A 929 40.29 -15.80 -9.63
C ASP A 929 40.49 -17.20 -9.01
N ALA A 930 40.48 -17.26 -7.68
CA ALA A 930 40.63 -18.51 -6.93
C ALA A 930 39.33 -19.35 -6.95
N VAL A 931 38.17 -18.72 -7.02
CA VAL A 931 36.89 -19.42 -7.26
C VAL A 931 36.74 -19.64 -8.76
N LYS A 932 37.16 -20.81 -9.24
CA LYS A 932 36.92 -21.28 -10.61
C LYS A 932 35.76 -22.24 -10.70
#